data_AF-A0A1C5BP10-F1
#
_entry.id   AF-A0A1C5BP10-F1
#
_cell.length_a   1.000
_cell.length_b   1.000
_cell.length_c   1.000
_cell.angle_alpha   90.00
_cell.angle_beta   90.00
_cell.angle_gamma   90.00
#
_symmetry.space_group_name_H-M   'P 1'
#
loop_
_entity.id
_entity.type
_entity.pdbx_description
1 polymer ?
#
loop_
_entity_poly.entity_id
_entity_poly.type
_entity_poly.pdbx_seq_one_letter_code
_entity_poly.pdbx_strand_id
1 'polypeptide(L)'
;MTEDRKERQREKYRAADPAEGPLTTDQGVAVDHTDDSLTVGERGPTLMEDFHFREKVTHFDHERIPERVVHARGAGAYGYFEPYESCAEFTRAAFLQDPSVRTPVFVRFSTVQGPRGSADTVRDVRGFATKFYTSEGNYDLVGNNMPVFFIQDGIKFPDFVHALKPEPQNEIPTGASAHDTLWDFVSLQPETMHMMMWLMSDRAIPRSFRMMQGFGVHTFRFVDAQGHGTFVKFHWKPKLGVHSLVWDEAQECAGRDPDFNRRDLWQAIEAGQYPEYELGVQLVPEEDEFNFDFDLLDATKIIPEEQVPVRPIGHMVLDRNPDNFFAETEQVAFHTGNVVPGIDFTNDPLLQARNFSYLDTQLIRLGGPNFSQIPVNQPVAPARTNHRDGYHQTMIHKGTSYSPNSLGGGCPALAGADGYAFSHYAERVEGHKIRKRSESFKDFYSQAALFWNSMTDWERRHIVEAFQFELGKVDAVHVRERTVEQLAHVDYDLASQVAQGIGVAGPEPGANNHKPQASPALSLDNLHGDGSIRTRQIAVLVTDGVDTGQLAQAQEALTAQGAVVEAIAPHDGKVLGADGNGYAVDRALPTVASVLYDAVLLPGGPTGTPALGSDSAAMRFVRDAYRHGKPIGALGSGVGILSTLEPEGLHIASGHGHVCTDRGVVTDTTTGAASEDFTRAFTEAIAAHRHWNRPPVRC
;
A
#
# COMPACT_ATOMS: atom_id res chain seq x y z
N MET A 1 -0.95 -24.14 -19.01
CA MET A 1 -1.43 -23.14 -18.03
C MET A 1 -2.26 -23.89 -17.01
N THR A 2 -1.81 -23.90 -15.76
CA THR A 2 -2.57 -24.46 -14.64
C THR A 2 -3.82 -23.60 -14.46
N GLU A 3 -5.00 -24.19 -14.53
CA GLU A 3 -6.30 -23.50 -14.37
C GLU A 3 -6.36 -22.83 -12.97
N ASP A 4 -6.66 -21.52 -12.90
CA ASP A 4 -6.85 -20.81 -11.63
C ASP A 4 -8.08 -21.36 -10.89
N ARG A 5 -7.83 -22.13 -9.83
CA ARG A 5 -8.87 -22.78 -9.04
C ARG A 5 -9.83 -21.78 -8.38
N LYS A 6 -9.34 -20.58 -8.00
CA LYS A 6 -10.19 -19.57 -7.37
C LYS A 6 -11.09 -18.93 -8.40
N GLU A 7 -10.57 -18.64 -9.60
CA GLU A 7 -11.39 -18.12 -10.70
C GLU A 7 -12.52 -19.08 -11.06
N ARG A 8 -12.19 -20.35 -11.29
CA ARG A 8 -13.19 -21.38 -11.58
C ARG A 8 -14.24 -21.53 -10.48
N GLN A 9 -13.87 -21.32 -9.21
CA GLN A 9 -14.83 -21.29 -8.11
C GLN A 9 -15.76 -20.07 -8.22
N ARG A 10 -15.22 -18.88 -8.52
CA ARG A 10 -15.96 -17.62 -8.66
C ARG A 10 -16.95 -17.62 -9.83
N GLU A 11 -16.64 -18.28 -10.94
CA GLU A 11 -17.54 -18.36 -12.11
C GLU A 11 -18.96 -18.82 -11.75
N LYS A 12 -19.10 -19.69 -10.74
CA LYS A 12 -20.39 -20.21 -10.28
C LYS A 12 -21.28 -19.16 -9.60
N TYR A 13 -20.71 -18.01 -9.24
CA TYR A 13 -21.37 -16.92 -8.53
C TYR A 13 -21.52 -15.67 -9.39
N ARG A 14 -21.08 -15.69 -10.66
CA ARG A 14 -21.36 -14.59 -11.58
C ARG A 14 -22.85 -14.57 -11.88
N ALA A 15 -23.44 -13.38 -11.80
CA ALA A 15 -24.81 -13.16 -12.22
C ALA A 15 -24.94 -13.36 -13.74
N ALA A 16 -26.14 -13.69 -14.20
CA ALA A 16 -26.44 -13.72 -15.63
C ALA A 16 -26.22 -12.33 -16.25
N ASP A 17 -25.84 -12.29 -17.53
CA ASP A 17 -25.67 -11.02 -18.25
C ASP A 17 -27.04 -10.34 -18.40
N PRO A 18 -27.20 -9.10 -17.91
CA PRO A 18 -28.44 -8.34 -18.09
C PRO A 18 -28.88 -8.20 -19.56
N ALA A 19 -27.97 -8.34 -20.53
CA ALA A 19 -28.30 -8.31 -21.95
C ALA A 19 -29.04 -9.56 -22.46
N GLU A 20 -29.13 -10.64 -21.67
CA GLU A 20 -29.79 -11.90 -22.07
C GLU A 20 -31.32 -11.90 -21.88
N GLY A 21 -31.90 -10.91 -21.20
CA GLY A 21 -33.33 -10.91 -20.87
C GLY A 21 -33.90 -9.54 -20.45
N PRO A 22 -35.21 -9.47 -20.17
CA PRO A 22 -35.84 -8.25 -19.66
C PRO A 22 -35.40 -7.96 -18.22
N LEU A 23 -35.48 -6.69 -17.81
CA LEU A 23 -35.35 -6.30 -16.40
C LEU A 23 -36.40 -7.02 -15.55
N THR A 24 -36.01 -7.50 -14.38
CA THR A 24 -36.91 -8.11 -13.39
C THR A 24 -36.76 -7.50 -12.01
N THR A 25 -37.76 -7.71 -11.16
CA THR A 25 -37.64 -7.64 -9.69
C THR A 25 -36.70 -8.74 -9.16
N ASP A 26 -36.32 -8.67 -7.89
CA ASP A 26 -35.55 -9.74 -7.22
C ASP A 26 -36.31 -11.07 -7.16
N GLN A 27 -37.65 -11.02 -7.24
CA GLN A 27 -38.52 -12.21 -7.33
C GLN A 27 -38.71 -12.75 -8.76
N GLY A 28 -38.01 -12.19 -9.77
CA GLY A 28 -38.08 -12.63 -11.17
C GLY A 28 -39.33 -12.18 -11.95
N VAL A 29 -40.09 -11.19 -11.46
CA VAL A 29 -41.21 -10.58 -12.19
C VAL A 29 -40.67 -9.57 -13.20
N ALA A 30 -41.02 -9.71 -14.47
CA ALA A 30 -40.62 -8.75 -15.51
C ALA A 30 -41.18 -7.35 -15.24
N VAL A 31 -40.36 -6.33 -15.44
CA VAL A 31 -40.68 -4.92 -15.22
C VAL A 31 -40.87 -4.23 -16.57
N ASP A 32 -41.99 -3.55 -16.75
CA ASP A 32 -42.35 -2.83 -17.98
C ASP A 32 -41.96 -1.34 -17.95
N HIS A 33 -41.80 -0.76 -16.75
CA HIS A 33 -41.52 0.66 -16.55
C HIS A 33 -40.68 0.93 -15.30
N THR A 34 -39.67 1.79 -15.39
CA THR A 34 -38.75 2.11 -14.27
C THR A 34 -38.66 3.58 -13.88
N ASP A 35 -39.23 4.46 -14.69
CA ASP A 35 -38.98 5.90 -14.60
C ASP A 35 -40.04 6.60 -13.71
N ASP A 36 -41.22 5.99 -13.62
CA ASP A 36 -42.38 6.48 -12.88
C ASP A 36 -42.85 5.42 -11.87
N SER A 37 -43.27 5.88 -10.70
CA SER A 37 -44.01 5.06 -9.74
C SER A 37 -45.47 4.90 -10.16
N LEU A 38 -46.12 3.85 -9.68
CA LEU A 38 -47.56 3.68 -9.80
C LEU A 38 -48.30 4.80 -9.03
N THR A 39 -49.12 5.56 -9.75
CA THR A 39 -49.87 6.72 -9.23
C THR A 39 -51.35 6.68 -9.63
N VAL A 40 -52.20 7.47 -8.94
CA VAL A 40 -53.60 7.67 -9.36
C VAL A 40 -53.68 8.64 -10.55
N GLY A 41 -53.44 8.13 -11.75
CA GLY A 41 -53.34 8.95 -12.96
C GLY A 41 -52.08 9.84 -12.95
N GLU A 42 -51.83 10.56 -14.04
CA GLU A 42 -50.55 11.26 -14.32
C GLU A 42 -50.10 12.29 -13.26
N ARG A 43 -51.00 12.73 -12.36
CA ARG A 43 -50.71 13.73 -11.31
C ARG A 43 -51.23 13.33 -9.93
N GLY A 44 -51.55 12.06 -9.74
CA GLY A 44 -52.05 11.54 -8.46
C GLY A 44 -50.94 11.16 -7.47
N PRO A 45 -51.30 10.77 -6.24
CA PRO A 45 -50.35 10.25 -5.28
C PRO A 45 -49.79 8.87 -5.71
N THR A 46 -48.55 8.57 -5.31
CA THR A 46 -47.95 7.23 -5.40
C THR A 46 -48.70 6.24 -4.52
N LEU A 47 -48.86 5.01 -5.01
CA LEU A 47 -49.62 3.95 -4.34
C LEU A 47 -48.71 2.96 -3.62
N MET A 48 -49.07 2.59 -2.38
CA MET A 48 -48.30 1.60 -1.59
C MET A 48 -48.31 0.19 -2.20
N GLU A 49 -49.22 -0.10 -3.12
CA GLU A 49 -49.26 -1.38 -3.83
C GLU A 49 -48.15 -1.52 -4.89
N ASP A 50 -47.42 -0.44 -5.20
CA ASP A 50 -46.24 -0.47 -6.07
C ASP A 50 -45.10 -1.27 -5.40
N PHE A 51 -45.06 -2.57 -5.68
CA PHE A 51 -44.06 -3.46 -5.11
C PHE A 51 -42.69 -3.31 -5.77
N HIS A 52 -42.64 -2.95 -7.05
CA HIS A 52 -41.36 -2.72 -7.75
C HIS A 52 -40.65 -1.49 -7.17
N PHE A 53 -41.36 -0.38 -7.01
CA PHE A 53 -40.83 0.82 -6.35
C PHE A 53 -40.29 0.49 -4.95
N ARG A 54 -41.11 -0.17 -4.13
CA ARG A 54 -40.73 -0.51 -2.75
C ARG A 54 -39.52 -1.43 -2.70
N GLU A 55 -39.47 -2.47 -3.53
CA GLU A 55 -38.35 -3.41 -3.57
C GLU A 55 -37.05 -2.70 -3.97
N LYS A 56 -37.06 -1.93 -5.07
CA LYS A 56 -35.91 -1.20 -5.59
C LYS A 56 -35.34 -0.21 -4.56
N VAL A 57 -36.21 0.58 -3.91
CA VAL A 57 -35.80 1.53 -2.86
C VAL A 57 -35.31 0.79 -1.61
N THR A 58 -35.98 -0.29 -1.21
CA THR A 58 -35.56 -1.08 -0.05
C THR A 58 -34.16 -1.66 -0.25
N HIS A 59 -33.85 -2.22 -1.42
CA HIS A 59 -32.51 -2.72 -1.69
C HIS A 59 -31.46 -1.58 -1.62
N PHE A 60 -31.74 -0.46 -2.29
CA PHE A 60 -30.86 0.73 -2.28
C PHE A 60 -30.57 1.23 -0.86
N ASP A 61 -31.60 1.34 -0.01
CA ASP A 61 -31.48 1.83 1.37
C ASP A 61 -30.59 0.93 2.26
N HIS A 62 -30.38 -0.33 1.85
CA HIS A 62 -29.61 -1.33 2.60
C HIS A 62 -28.32 -1.78 1.90
N GLU A 63 -27.85 -1.05 0.88
CA GLU A 63 -26.61 -1.41 0.16
C GLU A 63 -25.33 -1.26 1.01
N ARG A 64 -25.34 -0.41 2.05
CA ARG A 64 -24.14 -0.12 2.84
C ARG A 64 -24.04 -1.05 4.04
N ILE A 65 -22.90 -1.72 4.16
CA ILE A 65 -22.48 -2.46 5.35
C ILE A 65 -21.50 -1.59 6.17
N PRO A 66 -21.28 -1.91 7.46
CA PRO A 66 -20.23 -1.28 8.23
C PRO A 66 -18.88 -1.44 7.53
N GLU A 67 -18.08 -0.36 7.47
CA GLU A 67 -16.70 -0.47 7.02
C GLU A 67 -15.83 -1.18 8.06
N ARG A 68 -14.58 -1.49 7.72
CA ARG A 68 -13.62 -2.01 8.70
C ARG A 68 -13.29 -0.91 9.73
N VAL A 69 -13.18 -1.27 11.01
CA VAL A 69 -12.86 -0.33 12.10
C VAL A 69 -11.56 0.44 11.82
N VAL A 70 -10.55 -0.28 11.33
CA VAL A 70 -9.28 0.23 10.80
C VAL A 70 -9.06 -0.35 9.42
N HIS A 71 -8.23 0.28 8.60
CA HIS A 71 -7.99 -0.15 7.22
C HIS A 71 -9.25 -0.13 6.34
N ALA A 72 -10.17 0.81 6.59
CA ALA A 72 -11.41 0.96 5.84
C ALA A 72 -11.14 1.30 4.37
N ARG A 73 -10.26 2.29 4.12
CA ARG A 73 -9.82 2.67 2.77
C ARG A 73 -8.82 1.65 2.23
N GLY A 74 -9.16 1.01 1.11
CA GLY A 74 -8.28 0.05 0.46
C GLY A 74 -8.65 -0.28 -0.99
N ALA A 75 -7.78 -1.08 -1.61
CA ALA A 75 -7.92 -1.60 -2.97
C ALA A 75 -7.40 -3.05 -3.01
N GLY A 76 -8.01 -3.91 -3.83
CA GLY A 76 -7.64 -5.31 -3.90
C GLY A 76 -7.51 -5.83 -5.32
N ALA A 77 -6.72 -6.90 -5.47
CA ALA A 77 -6.44 -7.56 -6.74
C ALA A 77 -6.22 -9.07 -6.54
N TYR A 78 -6.55 -9.84 -7.57
CA TYR A 78 -6.24 -11.26 -7.67
C TYR A 78 -4.86 -11.48 -8.28
N GLY A 79 -4.33 -12.68 -8.05
CA GLY A 79 -3.07 -13.11 -8.61
C GLY A 79 -2.75 -14.55 -8.24
N TYR A 80 -1.47 -14.89 -8.30
CA TYR A 80 -0.95 -16.18 -7.87
C TYR A 80 0.39 -16.04 -7.14
N PHE A 81 0.73 -17.07 -6.36
CA PHE A 81 2.01 -17.27 -5.71
C PHE A 81 2.63 -18.61 -6.13
N GLU A 82 3.93 -18.63 -6.36
CA GLU A 82 4.74 -19.82 -6.65
C GLU A 82 6.00 -19.81 -5.76
N PRO A 83 6.26 -20.89 -4.98
CA PRO A 83 7.54 -21.02 -4.28
C PRO A 83 8.67 -21.26 -5.29
N TYR A 84 9.88 -20.80 -5.00
CA TYR A 84 11.03 -21.05 -5.86
C TYR A 84 11.55 -22.49 -5.71
N GLU A 85 11.53 -22.98 -4.49
CA GLU A 85 11.99 -24.31 -4.10
C GLU A 85 11.11 -24.83 -2.95
N SER A 86 11.22 -26.13 -2.67
CA SER A 86 10.54 -26.72 -1.52
C SER A 86 11.11 -26.15 -0.21
N CYS A 87 10.22 -25.69 0.68
CA CYS A 87 10.57 -25.26 2.03
C CYS A 87 10.36 -26.38 3.08
N ALA A 88 10.31 -27.64 2.65
CA ALA A 88 10.06 -28.81 3.51
C ALA A 88 11.01 -28.93 4.71
N GLU A 89 12.22 -28.35 4.60
CA GLU A 89 13.20 -28.26 5.68
C GLU A 89 12.65 -27.53 6.91
N PHE A 90 11.79 -26.52 6.73
CA PHE A 90 11.29 -25.69 7.84
C PHE A 90 9.79 -25.86 8.06
N THR A 91 9.03 -26.13 7.00
CA THR A 91 7.56 -26.12 7.05
C THR A 91 6.96 -27.21 6.19
N ARG A 92 5.89 -27.84 6.68
CA ARG A 92 5.03 -28.73 5.89
C ARG A 92 3.89 -28.02 5.14
N ALA A 93 3.85 -26.69 5.14
CA ALA A 93 2.77 -25.94 4.51
C ALA A 93 2.69 -26.22 3.00
N ALA A 94 1.56 -26.76 2.55
CA ALA A 94 1.40 -27.31 1.20
C ALA A 94 1.76 -26.35 0.06
N PHE A 95 1.46 -25.05 0.22
CA PHE A 95 1.74 -24.02 -0.80
C PHE A 95 3.23 -23.66 -0.94
N LEU A 96 4.09 -24.19 -0.07
CA LEU A 96 5.55 -23.99 -0.05
C LEU A 96 6.33 -25.27 -0.40
N GLN A 97 5.65 -26.35 -0.84
CA GLN A 97 6.30 -27.64 -1.06
C GLN A 97 6.78 -27.86 -2.49
N ASP A 98 6.02 -27.40 -3.49
CA ASP A 98 6.22 -27.74 -4.90
C ASP A 98 6.25 -26.46 -5.76
N PRO A 99 7.39 -26.12 -6.39
CA PRO A 99 7.53 -24.93 -7.22
C PRO A 99 6.69 -24.95 -8.50
N SER A 100 6.13 -26.10 -8.88
CA SER A 100 5.20 -26.20 -10.02
C SER A 100 3.76 -25.81 -9.67
N VAL A 101 3.44 -25.64 -8.38
CA VAL A 101 2.10 -25.33 -7.91
C VAL A 101 1.87 -23.81 -7.82
N ARG A 102 0.97 -23.31 -8.67
CA ARG A 102 0.39 -21.97 -8.54
C ARG A 102 -0.70 -21.97 -7.48
N THR A 103 -0.47 -21.20 -6.42
CA THR A 103 -1.46 -20.95 -5.38
C THR A 103 -2.18 -19.64 -5.68
N PRO A 104 -3.49 -19.65 -5.98
CA PRO A 104 -4.23 -18.40 -6.19
C PRO A 104 -4.16 -17.53 -4.94
N VAL A 105 -4.12 -16.21 -5.14
CA VAL A 105 -4.14 -15.24 -4.05
C VAL A 105 -5.17 -14.13 -4.30
N PHE A 106 -5.62 -13.51 -3.21
CA PHE A 106 -6.23 -12.19 -3.25
C PHE A 106 -5.50 -11.28 -2.27
N VAL A 107 -5.07 -10.12 -2.75
CA VAL A 107 -4.36 -9.12 -1.95
C VAL A 107 -5.26 -7.92 -1.75
N ARG A 108 -5.25 -7.35 -0.55
CA ARG A 108 -5.84 -6.04 -0.26
C ARG A 108 -4.81 -5.12 0.38
N PHE A 109 -4.56 -4.01 -0.28
CA PHE A 109 -3.80 -2.88 0.26
C PHE A 109 -4.75 -1.88 0.91
N SER A 110 -4.26 -1.13 1.89
CA SER A 110 -5.09 -0.16 2.63
C SER A 110 -4.26 0.90 3.34
N THR A 111 -4.85 2.05 3.67
CA THR A 111 -4.36 2.92 4.75
C THR A 111 -4.85 2.35 6.10
N VAL A 112 -4.74 3.07 7.23
CA VAL A 112 -5.20 2.61 8.55
C VAL A 112 -6.28 3.51 9.14
N GLN A 113 -5.99 4.81 9.25
CA GLN A 113 -6.78 5.76 10.04
C GLN A 113 -8.09 6.12 9.35
N GLY A 114 -8.01 6.48 8.07
CA GLY A 114 -9.14 7.08 7.34
C GLY A 114 -10.33 6.14 7.13
N PRO A 115 -11.57 6.69 7.06
CA PRO A 115 -12.76 5.95 6.64
C PRO A 115 -12.66 5.58 5.15
N ARG A 116 -13.57 4.73 4.63
CA ARG A 116 -13.47 4.20 3.24
C ARG A 116 -13.38 5.27 2.14
N GLY A 117 -13.88 6.48 2.42
CA GLY A 117 -13.88 7.63 1.51
C GLY A 117 -12.68 8.57 1.65
N SER A 118 -11.69 8.27 2.50
CA SER A 118 -10.47 9.07 2.61
C SER A 118 -9.56 8.95 1.37
N ALA A 119 -8.55 9.80 1.27
CA ALA A 119 -7.56 9.77 0.20
C ALA A 119 -6.49 8.66 0.38
N ASP A 120 -5.88 8.23 -0.72
CA ASP A 120 -4.84 7.18 -0.75
C ASP A 120 -3.45 7.65 -0.29
N THR A 121 -3.04 8.87 -0.65
CA THR A 121 -1.67 9.39 -0.48
C THR A 121 -1.45 10.13 0.84
N VAL A 122 -2.22 9.80 1.88
CA VAL A 122 -2.03 10.34 3.24
C VAL A 122 -0.73 9.81 3.88
N ARG A 123 -0.18 10.51 4.87
CA ARG A 123 0.88 9.95 5.72
C ARG A 123 0.25 8.96 6.69
N ASP A 124 0.46 7.68 6.45
CA ASP A 124 -0.14 6.60 7.24
C ASP A 124 0.67 5.31 7.07
N VAL A 125 0.41 4.32 7.91
CA VAL A 125 0.84 2.96 7.63
C VAL A 125 0.01 2.42 6.46
N ARG A 126 0.57 1.52 5.66
CA ARG A 126 -0.20 0.75 4.67
C ARG A 126 -0.38 -0.68 5.13
N GLY A 127 -1.61 -1.16 5.17
CA GLY A 127 -1.89 -2.59 5.33
C GLY A 127 -1.60 -3.34 4.04
N PHE A 128 -1.01 -4.53 4.15
CA PHE A 128 -0.70 -5.45 3.06
C PHE A 128 -1.18 -6.85 3.48
N ALA A 129 -2.43 -7.17 3.15
CA ALA A 129 -3.05 -8.45 3.50
C ALA A 129 -3.14 -9.37 2.28
N THR A 130 -2.58 -10.57 2.39
CA THR A 130 -2.58 -11.59 1.33
C THR A 130 -3.30 -12.85 1.80
N LYS A 131 -4.34 -13.26 1.08
CA LYS A 131 -5.06 -14.53 1.28
C LYS A 131 -4.56 -15.52 0.25
N PHE A 132 -3.98 -16.62 0.69
CA PHE A 132 -3.56 -17.75 -0.12
C PHE A 132 -4.66 -18.82 -0.11
N TYR A 133 -5.19 -19.13 -1.29
CA TYR A 133 -6.19 -20.20 -1.44
C TYR A 133 -5.47 -21.54 -1.66
N THR A 134 -4.94 -22.12 -0.58
CA THR A 134 -4.13 -23.35 -0.65
C THR A 134 -4.98 -24.62 -0.80
N SER A 135 -4.34 -25.76 -1.08
CA SER A 135 -5.01 -27.07 -1.09
C SER A 135 -5.44 -27.56 0.30
N GLU A 136 -4.91 -26.97 1.38
CA GLU A 136 -5.13 -27.41 2.76
C GLU A 136 -5.83 -26.33 3.61
N GLY A 137 -6.50 -25.38 2.96
CA GLY A 137 -7.22 -24.29 3.61
C GLY A 137 -6.72 -22.92 3.17
N ASN A 138 -7.39 -21.86 3.63
CA ASN A 138 -6.93 -20.51 3.38
C ASN A 138 -5.85 -20.14 4.40
N TYR A 139 -4.73 -19.60 3.95
CA TYR A 139 -3.74 -18.94 4.80
C TYR A 139 -3.82 -17.43 4.59
N ASP A 140 -3.88 -16.64 5.66
CA ASP A 140 -3.87 -15.19 5.58
C ASP A 140 -2.60 -14.60 6.20
N LEU A 141 -1.72 -14.03 5.37
CA LEU A 141 -0.61 -13.21 5.82
C LEU A 141 -1.06 -11.74 5.90
N VAL A 142 -1.39 -11.29 7.11
CA VAL A 142 -1.98 -9.96 7.36
C VAL A 142 -0.93 -8.99 7.90
N GLY A 143 -0.18 -8.38 6.99
CA GLY A 143 0.95 -7.52 7.28
C GLY A 143 0.71 -6.03 7.09
N ASN A 144 1.79 -5.25 7.28
CA ASN A 144 1.89 -3.82 6.99
C ASN A 144 3.08 -3.54 6.08
N ASN A 145 3.20 -2.33 5.54
CA ASN A 145 4.38 -1.89 4.78
C ASN A 145 5.58 -1.49 5.65
N MET A 146 5.46 -1.63 6.97
CA MET A 146 6.49 -1.35 7.96
C MET A 146 6.67 -2.60 8.84
N PRO A 147 7.91 -2.93 9.26
CA PRO A 147 8.24 -4.22 9.87
C PRO A 147 7.92 -4.31 11.36
N VAL A 148 7.38 -3.25 11.96
CA VAL A 148 7.03 -3.16 13.39
C VAL A 148 5.63 -2.58 13.57
N PHE A 149 5.13 -2.61 14.81
CA PHE A 149 3.88 -1.97 15.21
C PHE A 149 4.11 -0.90 16.29
N PHE A 150 3.09 -0.07 16.53
CA PHE A 150 3.18 1.03 17.51
C PHE A 150 3.19 0.57 18.96
N ILE A 151 2.56 -0.57 19.24
CA ILE A 151 2.32 -1.06 20.59
C ILE A 151 2.75 -2.51 20.69
N GLN A 152 3.06 -2.93 21.90
CA GLN A 152 3.60 -4.26 22.15
C GLN A 152 2.51 -5.27 22.58
N ASP A 153 1.36 -4.84 23.11
CA ASP A 153 0.27 -5.75 23.55
C ASP A 153 -1.07 -5.26 23.00
N GLY A 154 -1.87 -6.19 22.47
CA GLY A 154 -3.14 -5.86 21.84
C GLY A 154 -4.20 -5.30 22.77
N ILE A 155 -4.07 -5.40 24.10
CA ILE A 155 -4.98 -4.71 25.02
C ILE A 155 -4.93 -3.19 24.85
N LYS A 156 -3.80 -2.63 24.40
CA LYS A 156 -3.60 -1.20 24.12
C LYS A 156 -4.14 -0.78 22.75
N PHE A 157 -4.56 -1.72 21.91
CA PHE A 157 -4.98 -1.44 20.54
C PHE A 157 -6.15 -0.44 20.46
N PRO A 158 -7.22 -0.56 21.27
CA PRO A 158 -8.29 0.45 21.27
C PRO A 158 -7.79 1.83 21.72
N ASP A 159 -6.92 1.91 22.73
CA ASP A 159 -6.38 3.19 23.20
C ASP A 159 -5.57 3.89 22.09
N PHE A 160 -4.67 3.14 21.44
CA PHE A 160 -3.86 3.66 20.34
C PHE A 160 -4.74 4.09 19.15
N VAL A 161 -5.68 3.23 18.73
CA VAL A 161 -6.55 3.54 17.58
C VAL A 161 -7.45 4.73 17.89
N HIS A 162 -7.99 4.86 19.10
CA HIS A 162 -8.75 6.06 19.48
C HIS A 162 -7.88 7.32 19.49
N ALA A 163 -6.63 7.22 19.93
CA ALA A 163 -5.70 8.35 19.90
C ALA A 163 -5.37 8.80 18.47
N LEU A 164 -5.25 7.85 17.52
CA LEU A 164 -4.95 8.08 16.10
C LEU A 164 -6.17 8.54 15.27
N LYS A 165 -7.35 8.02 15.58
CA LYS A 165 -8.59 8.33 14.85
C LYS A 165 -9.01 9.79 15.06
N PRO A 166 -9.91 10.31 14.20
CA PRO A 166 -10.44 11.65 14.39
C PRO A 166 -11.02 11.82 15.80
N GLU A 167 -10.79 12.97 16.41
CA GLU A 167 -11.13 13.19 17.82
C GLU A 167 -12.66 13.13 18.04
N PRO A 168 -13.14 12.48 19.12
CA PRO A 168 -14.54 12.08 19.24
C PRO A 168 -15.53 13.25 19.34
N GLN A 169 -15.09 14.44 19.75
CA GLN A 169 -15.95 15.60 19.90
C GLN A 169 -16.30 16.28 18.57
N ASN A 170 -15.49 16.10 17.54
CA ASN A 170 -15.63 16.83 16.27
C ASN A 170 -15.35 15.99 15.01
N GLU A 171 -14.87 14.76 15.16
CA GLU A 171 -14.47 13.86 14.09
C GLU A 171 -13.38 14.47 13.17
N ILE A 172 -12.42 15.20 13.76
CA ILE A 172 -11.30 15.82 13.05
C ILE A 172 -9.98 15.36 13.67
N PRO A 173 -8.91 15.11 12.88
CA PRO A 173 -8.83 15.17 11.41
C PRO A 173 -9.01 13.81 10.71
N THR A 174 -9.47 13.83 9.46
CA THR A 174 -9.58 12.64 8.61
C THR A 174 -8.26 12.29 7.94
N GLY A 175 -7.80 11.04 8.08
CA GLY A 175 -6.63 10.51 7.39
C GLY A 175 -5.31 11.17 7.79
N ALA A 176 -5.19 11.65 9.04
CA ALA A 176 -4.00 12.34 9.52
C ALA A 176 -3.72 12.01 10.99
N SER A 177 -2.43 11.92 11.32
CA SER A 177 -1.89 11.79 12.68
C SER A 177 -1.61 13.13 13.36
N ALA A 178 -1.72 14.23 12.62
CA ALA A 178 -1.26 15.57 13.03
C ALA A 178 -2.28 16.30 13.91
N HIS A 179 -2.53 15.77 15.11
CA HIS A 179 -3.44 16.32 16.11
C HIS A 179 -3.08 15.86 17.53
N ASP A 180 -3.66 16.53 18.53
CA ASP A 180 -3.26 16.43 19.93
C ASP A 180 -3.32 15.02 20.51
N THR A 181 -4.40 14.27 20.29
CA THR A 181 -4.62 12.99 21.00
C THR A 181 -3.59 11.93 20.63
N LEU A 182 -3.16 11.85 19.36
CA LEU A 182 -2.14 10.89 18.97
C LEU A 182 -0.81 11.25 19.64
N TRP A 183 -0.40 12.52 19.52
CA TRP A 183 0.90 12.94 20.01
C TRP A 183 0.97 12.92 21.54
N ASP A 184 -0.14 13.12 22.25
CA ASP A 184 -0.19 12.90 23.70
C ASP A 184 0.03 11.42 24.04
N PHE A 185 -0.67 10.49 23.37
CA PHE A 185 -0.45 9.06 23.55
C PHE A 185 1.00 8.65 23.27
N VAL A 186 1.56 9.09 22.14
CA VAL A 186 2.94 8.83 21.72
C VAL A 186 3.93 9.36 22.76
N SER A 187 3.72 10.58 23.27
CA SER A 187 4.59 11.19 24.28
C SER A 187 4.58 10.46 25.63
N LEU A 188 3.51 9.70 25.92
CA LEU A 188 3.32 8.94 27.17
C LEU A 188 3.62 7.44 27.02
N GLN A 189 3.76 6.94 25.80
CA GLN A 189 3.96 5.52 25.49
C GLN A 189 5.22 5.37 24.62
N PRO A 190 6.42 5.35 25.24
CA PRO A 190 7.68 5.32 24.50
C PRO A 190 7.84 4.07 23.61
N GLU A 191 7.11 2.98 23.86
CA GLU A 191 7.08 1.80 22.98
C GLU A 191 6.72 2.14 21.52
N THR A 192 6.07 3.28 21.29
CA THR A 192 5.71 3.79 19.95
C THR A 192 6.89 4.37 19.15
N MET A 193 7.99 4.74 19.81
CA MET A 193 9.05 5.57 19.19
C MET A 193 9.65 4.96 17.93
N HIS A 194 9.90 3.66 17.91
CA HIS A 194 10.44 3.01 16.72
C HIS A 194 9.48 3.14 15.53
N MET A 195 8.19 2.83 15.73
CA MET A 195 7.18 2.96 14.67
C MET A 195 6.96 4.41 14.23
N MET A 196 7.08 5.38 15.14
CA MET A 196 6.98 6.80 14.79
C MET A 196 8.11 7.25 13.85
N MET A 197 9.31 6.69 13.97
CA MET A 197 10.39 6.94 13.01
C MET A 197 10.01 6.48 11.60
N TRP A 198 9.37 5.31 11.48
CA TRP A 198 8.87 4.82 10.20
C TRP A 198 7.73 5.70 9.66
N LEU A 199 6.76 6.08 10.50
CA LEU A 199 5.62 6.91 10.10
C LEU A 199 6.03 8.32 9.64
N MET A 200 7.06 8.90 10.29
CA MET A 200 7.59 10.21 9.93
C MET A 200 8.53 10.16 8.72
N SER A 201 9.05 8.99 8.36
CA SER A 201 9.80 8.80 7.11
C SER A 201 8.89 8.75 5.88
N ASP A 202 9.50 8.83 4.70
CA ASP A 202 8.77 8.73 3.43
C ASP A 202 8.16 7.34 3.19
N ARG A 203 8.50 6.33 4.00
CA ARG A 203 7.84 5.00 4.00
C ARG A 203 6.32 5.11 4.18
N ALA A 204 5.83 6.18 4.80
CA ALA A 204 4.42 6.42 5.06
C ALA A 204 3.65 7.09 3.91
N ILE A 205 4.33 7.47 2.83
CA ILE A 205 3.75 8.11 1.64
C ILE A 205 4.22 7.43 0.35
N PRO A 206 3.99 6.10 0.20
CA PRO A 206 4.47 5.35 -0.95
C PRO A 206 3.89 5.89 -2.27
N ARG A 207 4.72 5.88 -3.33
CA ARG A 207 4.33 6.28 -4.68
C ARG A 207 3.23 5.39 -5.26
N SER A 208 3.29 4.10 -4.94
CA SER A 208 2.34 3.09 -5.38
C SER A 208 2.38 1.92 -4.41
N PHE A 209 1.29 1.17 -4.30
CA PHE A 209 1.31 -0.13 -3.61
C PHE A 209 2.37 -1.06 -4.20
N ARG A 210 2.63 -0.97 -5.51
CA ARG A 210 3.62 -1.79 -6.25
C ARG A 210 5.08 -1.48 -5.88
N MET A 211 5.31 -0.39 -5.17
CA MET A 211 6.64 0.15 -4.85
C MET A 211 6.80 0.34 -3.33
N MET A 212 6.22 -0.55 -2.53
CA MET A 212 6.43 -0.61 -1.08
C MET A 212 6.72 -2.04 -0.64
N GLN A 213 7.53 -2.19 0.41
CA GLN A 213 7.69 -3.47 1.09
C GLN A 213 6.41 -3.88 1.83
N GLY A 214 6.34 -5.15 2.21
CA GLY A 214 5.35 -5.67 3.14
C GLY A 214 6.01 -6.54 4.19
N PHE A 215 5.43 -6.63 5.38
CA PHE A 215 6.00 -7.35 6.50
C PHE A 215 4.90 -7.98 7.34
N GLY A 216 5.11 -9.22 7.79
CA GLY A 216 4.21 -9.89 8.73
C GLY A 216 4.19 -9.27 10.13
N VAL A 217 5.19 -8.43 10.45
CA VAL A 217 5.47 -7.79 11.75
C VAL A 217 5.86 -8.79 12.84
N HIS A 218 4.99 -9.75 13.10
CA HIS A 218 5.17 -10.73 14.17
C HIS A 218 6.18 -11.80 13.79
N THR A 219 6.78 -12.38 14.83
CA THR A 219 7.44 -13.67 14.71
C THR A 219 6.37 -14.76 14.76
N PHE A 220 6.32 -15.61 13.73
CA PHE A 220 5.52 -16.83 13.68
C PHE A 220 6.43 -18.04 13.87
N ARG A 221 5.87 -19.26 13.82
CA ARG A 221 6.64 -20.49 13.71
C ARG A 221 6.33 -21.20 12.40
N PHE A 222 7.38 -21.62 11.71
CA PHE A 222 7.31 -22.73 10.77
C PHE A 222 7.46 -24.05 11.52
N VAL A 223 6.69 -25.05 11.11
CA VAL A 223 6.69 -26.40 11.69
C VAL A 223 6.89 -27.42 10.58
N ASP A 224 7.97 -28.17 10.65
CA ASP A 224 8.31 -29.18 9.64
C ASP A 224 7.44 -30.45 9.75
N ALA A 225 7.70 -31.45 8.91
CA ALA A 225 6.96 -32.71 8.94
C ALA A 225 7.29 -33.61 10.17
N GLN A 226 8.39 -33.34 10.86
CA GLN A 226 8.82 -34.03 12.09
C GLN A 226 8.29 -33.34 13.35
N GLY A 227 7.74 -32.12 13.23
CA GLY A 227 7.23 -31.31 14.33
C GLY A 227 8.26 -30.36 14.95
N HIS A 228 9.41 -30.14 14.32
CA HIS A 228 10.39 -29.15 14.79
C HIS A 228 9.94 -27.74 14.42
N GLY A 229 10.16 -26.81 15.35
CA GLY A 229 9.84 -25.39 15.16
C GLY A 229 11.01 -24.61 14.57
N THR A 230 10.71 -23.55 13.83
CA THR A 230 11.67 -22.50 13.45
C THR A 230 10.95 -21.17 13.49
N PHE A 231 11.49 -20.18 14.20
CA PHE A 231 10.91 -18.84 14.23
C PHE A 231 11.04 -18.19 12.85
N VAL A 232 9.98 -17.51 12.41
CA VAL A 232 9.92 -16.89 11.08
C VAL A 232 9.31 -15.49 11.11
N LYS A 233 9.97 -14.53 10.45
CA LYS A 233 9.38 -13.22 10.08
C LYS A 233 9.24 -13.13 8.56
N PHE A 234 8.06 -12.72 8.09
CA PHE A 234 7.72 -12.65 6.67
C PHE A 234 7.98 -11.27 6.08
N HIS A 235 8.49 -11.24 4.85
CA HIS A 235 8.83 -10.04 4.08
C HIS A 235 8.29 -10.16 2.65
N TRP A 236 7.70 -9.08 2.14
CA TRP A 236 7.41 -8.88 0.72
C TRP A 236 8.37 -7.84 0.18
N LYS A 237 9.22 -8.21 -0.78
CA LYS A 237 10.13 -7.30 -1.48
C LYS A 237 9.57 -6.98 -2.87
N PRO A 238 9.18 -5.72 -3.17
CA PRO A 238 8.65 -5.35 -4.48
C PRO A 238 9.76 -5.41 -5.52
N LYS A 239 9.48 -6.00 -6.69
CA LYS A 239 10.44 -6.09 -7.80
C LYS A 239 10.85 -4.71 -8.34
N LEU A 240 9.90 -3.77 -8.34
CA LEU A 240 10.10 -2.38 -8.78
C LEU A 240 10.85 -1.52 -7.76
N GLY A 241 11.27 -2.07 -6.61
CA GLY A 241 11.92 -1.31 -5.55
C GLY A 241 10.94 -0.55 -4.67
N VAL A 242 11.48 0.25 -3.74
CA VAL A 242 10.70 1.03 -2.78
C VAL A 242 10.82 2.51 -3.12
N HIS A 243 9.68 3.11 -3.46
CA HIS A 243 9.61 4.49 -3.88
C HIS A 243 8.46 5.23 -3.21
N SER A 244 8.73 6.46 -2.81
CA SER A 244 7.80 7.30 -2.08
C SER A 244 7.62 8.66 -2.72
N LEU A 245 6.47 9.28 -2.46
CA LEU A 245 6.24 10.70 -2.72
C LEU A 245 7.02 11.54 -1.71
N VAL A 246 7.05 12.85 -1.93
CA VAL A 246 7.41 13.82 -0.88
C VAL A 246 6.16 14.43 -0.25
N TRP A 247 6.26 15.02 0.94
CA TRP A 247 5.08 15.37 1.72
C TRP A 247 4.14 16.36 1.03
N ASP A 248 4.67 17.47 0.50
CA ASP A 248 3.88 18.48 -0.23
C ASP A 248 3.19 17.89 -1.46
N GLU A 249 3.90 17.03 -2.21
CA GLU A 249 3.33 16.28 -3.33
C GLU A 249 2.21 15.34 -2.90
N ALA A 250 2.40 14.60 -1.81
CA ALA A 250 1.42 13.65 -1.29
C ALA A 250 0.12 14.36 -0.86
N GLN A 251 0.24 15.56 -0.28
CA GLN A 251 -0.91 16.41 0.09
C GLN A 251 -1.65 16.95 -1.13
N GLU A 252 -0.93 17.48 -2.13
CA GLU A 252 -1.59 17.96 -3.36
C GLU A 252 -2.22 16.79 -4.12
N CYS A 253 -1.53 15.64 -4.21
CA CYS A 253 -2.06 14.44 -4.85
C CYS A 253 -3.37 13.98 -4.20
N ALA A 254 -3.47 13.99 -2.87
CA ALA A 254 -4.69 13.65 -2.15
C ALA A 254 -5.90 14.53 -2.52
N GLY A 255 -5.66 15.79 -2.90
CA GLY A 255 -6.70 16.70 -3.38
C GLY A 255 -6.99 16.58 -4.88
N ARG A 256 -5.99 16.25 -5.70
CA ARG A 256 -6.12 16.13 -7.17
C ARG A 256 -6.71 14.79 -7.60
N ASP A 257 -6.30 13.70 -6.98
CA ASP A 257 -6.82 12.36 -7.19
C ASP A 257 -6.78 11.57 -5.86
N PRO A 258 -7.84 11.62 -5.05
CA PRO A 258 -7.89 10.87 -3.78
C PRO A 258 -7.86 9.34 -4.00
N ASP A 259 -8.06 8.87 -5.24
CA ASP A 259 -8.01 7.47 -5.64
C ASP A 259 -6.68 7.07 -6.31
N PHE A 260 -5.62 7.87 -6.19
CA PHE A 260 -4.35 7.71 -6.92
C PHE A 260 -3.74 6.30 -6.82
N ASN A 261 -3.56 5.72 -5.63
CA ASN A 261 -2.95 4.39 -5.51
C ASN A 261 -3.91 3.27 -5.93
N ARG A 262 -5.22 3.42 -5.71
CA ARG A 262 -6.25 2.49 -6.22
C ARG A 262 -6.25 2.48 -7.75
N ARG A 263 -6.21 3.66 -8.38
CA ARG A 263 -6.18 3.82 -9.83
C ARG A 263 -4.89 3.27 -10.42
N ASP A 264 -3.74 3.57 -9.81
CA ASP A 264 -2.43 3.04 -10.23
C ASP A 264 -2.43 1.51 -10.25
N LEU A 265 -2.92 0.85 -9.18
CA LEU A 265 -3.02 -0.61 -9.14
C LEU A 265 -3.91 -1.16 -10.26
N TRP A 266 -5.11 -0.57 -10.43
CA TRP A 266 -6.09 -1.03 -11.41
C TRP A 266 -5.55 -0.92 -12.84
N GLN A 267 -5.05 0.26 -13.20
CA GLN A 267 -4.55 0.56 -14.55
C GLN A 267 -3.28 -0.20 -14.87
N ALA A 268 -2.39 -0.41 -13.89
CA ALA A 268 -1.21 -1.23 -14.07
C ALA A 268 -1.57 -2.66 -14.47
N ILE A 269 -2.58 -3.25 -13.83
CA ILE A 269 -3.06 -4.59 -14.15
C ILE A 269 -3.71 -4.62 -15.54
N GLU A 270 -4.57 -3.66 -15.88
CA GLU A 270 -5.17 -3.57 -17.22
C GLU A 270 -4.13 -3.41 -18.34
N ALA A 271 -3.04 -2.71 -18.06
CA ALA A 271 -1.93 -2.51 -18.99
C ALA A 271 -0.95 -3.71 -19.07
N GLY A 272 -1.21 -4.81 -18.35
CA GLY A 272 -0.29 -5.96 -18.29
C GLY A 272 1.02 -5.68 -17.54
N GLN A 273 1.06 -4.60 -16.75
CA GLN A 273 2.18 -4.16 -15.92
C GLN A 273 2.00 -4.65 -14.47
N TYR A 274 1.87 -5.96 -14.33
CA TYR A 274 1.50 -6.62 -13.08
C TYR A 274 2.42 -6.27 -11.91
N PRO A 275 1.87 -5.90 -10.74
CA PRO A 275 2.61 -5.88 -9.48
C PRO A 275 3.28 -7.24 -9.22
N GLU A 276 4.58 -7.23 -8.93
CA GLU A 276 5.35 -8.42 -8.57
C GLU A 276 6.07 -8.21 -7.23
N TYR A 277 5.96 -9.20 -6.34
CA TYR A 277 6.63 -9.19 -5.02
C TYR A 277 7.29 -10.54 -4.76
N GLU A 278 8.50 -10.52 -4.22
CA GLU A 278 9.19 -11.70 -3.71
C GLU A 278 8.84 -11.92 -2.24
N LEU A 279 8.39 -13.13 -1.88
CA LEU A 279 8.23 -13.54 -0.49
C LEU A 279 9.60 -13.95 0.04
N GLY A 280 10.03 -13.29 1.10
CA GLY A 280 11.22 -13.61 1.86
C GLY A 280 10.89 -13.96 3.31
N VAL A 281 11.77 -14.74 3.92
CA VAL A 281 11.67 -15.12 5.34
C VAL A 281 13.01 -14.91 6.05
N GLN A 282 12.94 -14.37 7.26
CA GLN A 282 14.04 -14.48 8.23
C GLN A 282 13.75 -15.70 9.08
N LEU A 283 14.71 -16.63 9.17
CA LEU A 283 14.57 -17.89 9.90
C LEU A 283 15.53 -17.88 11.08
N VAL A 284 15.01 -18.13 12.28
CA VAL A 284 15.80 -18.20 13.51
C VAL A 284 15.54 -19.57 14.18
N PRO A 285 16.59 -20.38 14.42
CA PRO A 285 16.47 -21.62 15.18
C PRO A 285 15.91 -21.37 16.58
N GLU A 286 15.20 -22.35 17.16
CA GLU A 286 14.58 -22.16 18.48
C GLU A 286 15.62 -21.96 19.59
N GLU A 287 16.79 -22.58 19.47
CA GLU A 287 17.91 -22.40 20.38
C GLU A 287 18.48 -20.98 20.41
N ASP A 288 18.19 -20.17 19.39
CA ASP A 288 18.71 -18.80 19.23
C ASP A 288 17.72 -17.73 19.72
N GLU A 289 16.57 -18.10 20.30
CA GLU A 289 15.52 -17.17 20.74
C GLU A 289 16.05 -15.99 21.59
N PHE A 290 17.03 -16.26 22.45
CA PHE A 290 17.58 -15.29 23.40
C PHE A 290 18.98 -14.77 23.02
N ASN A 291 19.43 -15.00 21.78
CA ASN A 291 20.74 -14.56 21.29
C ASN A 291 20.76 -13.12 20.76
N PHE A 292 19.63 -12.42 20.83
CA PHE A 292 19.45 -11.04 20.37
C PHE A 292 19.36 -10.06 21.55
N ASP A 293 19.77 -8.81 21.33
CA ASP A 293 19.63 -7.73 22.31
C ASP A 293 18.17 -7.26 22.50
N PHE A 294 17.24 -7.83 21.73
CA PHE A 294 15.82 -7.55 21.73
C PHE A 294 15.03 -8.86 21.74
N ASP A 295 13.78 -8.79 22.17
CA ASP A 295 12.89 -9.95 22.23
C ASP A 295 12.27 -10.23 20.85
N LEU A 296 12.37 -11.46 20.35
CA LEU A 296 11.75 -11.84 19.07
C LEU A 296 10.22 -11.75 19.10
N LEU A 297 9.62 -11.79 20.29
CA LEU A 297 8.18 -11.71 20.50
C LEU A 297 7.67 -10.26 20.63
N ASP A 298 8.58 -9.28 20.61
CA ASP A 298 8.22 -7.86 20.65
C ASP A 298 7.92 -7.33 19.25
N ALA A 299 6.63 -7.08 18.98
CA ALA A 299 6.15 -6.51 17.72
C ALA A 299 6.69 -5.09 17.41
N THR A 300 7.33 -4.41 18.37
CA THR A 300 8.00 -3.11 18.16
C THR A 300 9.46 -3.28 17.68
N LYS A 301 9.92 -4.52 17.47
CA LYS A 301 11.31 -4.83 17.11
C LYS A 301 11.42 -5.52 15.75
N ILE A 302 12.39 -5.08 14.96
CA ILE A 302 12.88 -5.79 13.78
C ILE A 302 14.01 -6.74 14.15
N ILE A 303 14.23 -7.75 13.29
CA ILE A 303 15.52 -8.42 13.19
C ILE A 303 16.27 -7.71 12.05
N PRO A 304 17.39 -7.00 12.31
CA PRO A 304 18.16 -6.37 11.25
C PRO A 304 18.59 -7.40 10.19
N GLU A 305 18.49 -7.05 8.90
CA GLU A 305 18.83 -7.98 7.80
C GLU A 305 20.31 -8.39 7.82
N GLU A 306 21.16 -7.58 8.46
CA GLU A 306 22.59 -7.85 8.65
C GLU A 306 22.86 -8.92 9.73
N GLN A 307 21.90 -9.18 10.63
CA GLN A 307 22.00 -10.24 11.63
C GLN A 307 21.39 -11.55 11.12
N VAL A 308 20.19 -11.45 10.53
CA VAL A 308 19.50 -12.59 9.91
C VAL A 308 19.05 -12.16 8.51
N PRO A 309 19.70 -12.65 7.44
CA PRO A 309 19.35 -12.25 6.09
C PRO A 309 17.97 -12.76 5.70
N VAL A 310 17.28 -11.99 4.86
CA VAL A 310 16.00 -12.42 4.29
C VAL A 310 16.27 -13.46 3.19
N ARG A 311 15.84 -14.70 3.41
CA ARG A 311 15.89 -15.78 2.41
C ARG A 311 14.68 -15.68 1.48
N PRO A 312 14.85 -15.47 0.16
CA PRO A 312 13.75 -15.51 -0.78
C PRO A 312 13.23 -16.94 -0.95
N ILE A 313 11.90 -17.12 -0.92
CA ILE A 313 11.25 -18.44 -0.97
C ILE A 313 10.19 -18.57 -2.07
N GLY A 314 9.78 -17.48 -2.71
CA GLY A 314 8.83 -17.52 -3.81
C GLY A 314 8.45 -16.13 -4.29
N HIS A 315 7.56 -16.07 -5.28
CA HIS A 315 7.09 -14.81 -5.83
C HIS A 315 5.58 -14.78 -6.01
N MET A 316 5.02 -13.59 -5.95
CA MET A 316 3.61 -13.29 -6.16
C MET A 316 3.46 -12.31 -7.33
N VAL A 317 2.52 -12.59 -8.22
CA VAL A 317 2.14 -11.71 -9.34
C VAL A 317 0.66 -11.40 -9.24
N LEU A 318 0.30 -10.11 -9.25
CA LEU A 318 -1.10 -9.66 -9.26
C LEU A 318 -1.54 -9.35 -10.70
N ASP A 319 -2.35 -10.22 -11.27
CA ASP A 319 -2.63 -10.24 -12.71
C ASP A 319 -4.08 -9.94 -13.08
N ARG A 320 -4.95 -9.68 -12.09
CA ARG A 320 -6.38 -9.51 -12.35
C ARG A 320 -7.07 -8.59 -11.35
N ASN A 321 -7.83 -7.64 -11.87
CA ASN A 321 -8.72 -6.78 -11.09
C ASN A 321 -9.98 -7.54 -10.66
N PRO A 322 -10.63 -7.17 -9.54
CA PRO A 322 -11.94 -7.70 -9.19
C PRO A 322 -13.00 -7.25 -10.21
N ASP A 323 -14.00 -8.09 -10.45
CA ASP A 323 -15.15 -7.76 -11.31
C ASP A 323 -16.09 -6.77 -10.59
N ASN A 324 -16.23 -6.92 -9.27
CA ASN A 324 -17.03 -6.04 -8.43
C ASN A 324 -16.32 -5.68 -7.12
N PHE A 325 -16.07 -4.38 -6.92
CA PHE A 325 -15.34 -3.90 -5.74
C PHE A 325 -16.03 -4.29 -4.42
N PHE A 326 -17.36 -4.18 -4.33
CA PHE A 326 -18.08 -4.48 -3.10
C PHE A 326 -18.06 -5.98 -2.78
N ALA A 327 -18.41 -6.82 -3.75
CA ALA A 327 -18.48 -8.28 -3.59
C ALA A 327 -17.14 -8.91 -3.22
N GLU A 328 -16.04 -8.28 -3.59
CA GLU A 328 -14.72 -8.92 -3.57
C GLU A 328 -13.73 -8.17 -2.70
N THR A 329 -13.61 -6.85 -2.86
CA THR A 329 -12.67 -6.04 -2.07
C THR A 329 -13.28 -5.58 -0.75
N GLU A 330 -14.55 -5.17 -0.74
CA GLU A 330 -15.18 -4.73 0.51
C GLU A 330 -15.50 -5.94 1.39
N GLN A 331 -16.05 -7.02 0.81
CA GLN A 331 -16.49 -8.20 1.58
C GLN A 331 -15.41 -9.24 1.91
N VAL A 332 -14.18 -9.13 1.38
CA VAL A 332 -13.10 -10.03 1.80
C VAL A 332 -12.79 -9.88 3.30
N ALA A 333 -12.58 -11.00 3.99
CA ALA A 333 -12.17 -11.06 5.39
C ALA A 333 -10.81 -11.75 5.47
N PHE A 334 -9.83 -11.03 6.01
CA PHE A 334 -8.52 -11.58 6.36
C PHE A 334 -8.45 -11.79 7.86
N HIS A 335 -7.66 -12.75 8.32
CA HIS A 335 -7.49 -13.02 9.74
C HIS A 335 -6.16 -13.72 10.03
N THR A 336 -5.34 -13.19 10.94
CA THR A 336 -4.07 -13.83 11.35
C THR A 336 -4.24 -15.24 11.89
N GLY A 337 -5.41 -15.59 12.44
CA GLY A 337 -5.72 -16.94 12.91
C GLY A 337 -6.01 -17.95 11.80
N ASN A 338 -6.18 -17.51 10.55
CA ASN A 338 -6.29 -18.40 9.40
C ASN A 338 -4.89 -18.89 9.00
N VAL A 339 -4.39 -19.89 9.73
CA VAL A 339 -3.16 -20.62 9.43
C VAL A 339 -3.46 -21.99 8.82
N VAL A 340 -2.43 -22.61 8.25
CA VAL A 340 -2.48 -23.95 7.64
C VAL A 340 -1.45 -24.87 8.32
N PRO A 341 -1.59 -26.20 8.24
CA PRO A 341 -0.58 -27.13 8.74
C PRO A 341 0.84 -26.73 8.32
N GLY A 342 1.75 -26.57 9.28
CA GLY A 342 3.14 -26.14 9.04
C GLY A 342 3.43 -24.67 9.33
N ILE A 343 2.43 -23.88 9.70
CA ILE A 343 2.59 -22.53 10.25
C ILE A 343 1.82 -22.47 11.58
N ASP A 344 2.47 -21.99 12.64
CA ASP A 344 1.87 -21.80 13.96
C ASP A 344 2.27 -20.45 14.57
N PHE A 345 1.73 -20.16 15.74
CA PHE A 345 1.89 -18.88 16.42
C PHE A 345 3.08 -18.86 17.38
N THR A 346 3.39 -17.66 17.86
CA THR A 346 4.28 -17.42 19.02
C THR A 346 3.53 -16.70 20.13
N ASN A 347 4.21 -16.46 21.25
CA ASN A 347 3.65 -15.73 22.39
C ASN A 347 3.72 -14.20 22.26
N ASP A 348 3.95 -13.67 21.04
CA ASP A 348 3.80 -12.23 20.78
C ASP A 348 2.40 -11.77 21.26
N PRO A 349 2.33 -10.91 22.30
CA PRO A 349 1.05 -10.59 22.94
C PRO A 349 0.15 -9.71 22.07
N LEU A 350 0.70 -9.02 21.07
CA LEU A 350 -0.09 -8.33 20.07
C LEU A 350 -0.71 -9.32 19.08
N LEU A 351 0.06 -10.29 18.57
CA LEU A 351 -0.46 -11.35 17.68
C LEU A 351 -1.59 -12.14 18.35
N GLN A 352 -1.42 -12.50 19.62
CA GLN A 352 -2.43 -13.26 20.37
C GLN A 352 -3.79 -12.53 20.46
N ALA A 353 -3.79 -11.20 20.66
CA ALA A 353 -5.02 -10.42 20.65
C ALA A 353 -5.65 -10.31 19.24
N ARG A 354 -4.82 -10.20 18.20
CA ARG A 354 -5.28 -10.18 16.79
C ARG A 354 -5.96 -11.50 16.41
N ASN A 355 -5.49 -12.63 16.95
CA ASN A 355 -6.12 -13.94 16.75
C ASN A 355 -7.55 -14.03 17.31
N PHE A 356 -7.97 -13.13 18.21
CA PHE A 356 -9.36 -12.98 18.61
C PHE A 356 -10.12 -11.98 17.72
N SER A 357 -9.62 -10.74 17.62
CA SER A 357 -10.38 -9.59 17.13
C SER A 357 -10.91 -9.74 15.69
N TYR A 358 -10.11 -10.34 14.81
CA TYR A 358 -10.42 -10.41 13.38
C TYR A 358 -11.57 -11.37 13.07
N LEU A 359 -11.82 -12.37 13.92
CA LEU A 359 -13.00 -13.24 13.80
C LEU A 359 -14.25 -12.50 14.28
N ASP A 360 -14.15 -11.85 15.44
CA ASP A 360 -15.24 -11.13 16.11
C ASP A 360 -15.78 -9.97 15.26
N THR A 361 -14.90 -9.12 14.73
CA THR A 361 -15.30 -7.92 13.98
C THR A 361 -16.12 -8.23 12.71
N GLN A 362 -15.98 -9.44 12.12
CA GLN A 362 -16.73 -9.82 10.92
C GLN A 362 -18.20 -10.06 11.22
N LEU A 363 -18.59 -10.37 12.46
CA LEU A 363 -19.96 -10.71 12.80
C LEU A 363 -20.92 -9.56 12.48
N ILE A 364 -20.52 -8.33 12.78
CA ILE A 364 -21.32 -7.14 12.46
C ILE A 364 -20.99 -6.63 11.06
N ARG A 365 -19.71 -6.62 10.68
CA ARG A 365 -19.28 -6.09 9.38
C ARG A 365 -19.87 -6.84 8.20
N LEU A 366 -19.93 -8.18 8.28
CA LEU A 366 -20.39 -9.08 7.21
C LEU A 366 -21.69 -9.80 7.59
N GLY A 367 -22.42 -9.29 8.57
CA GLY A 367 -23.80 -9.71 8.85
C GLY A 367 -23.95 -11.15 9.38
N GLY A 368 -22.95 -11.70 10.08
CA GLY A 368 -23.07 -12.95 10.84
C GLY A 368 -21.90 -13.92 10.67
N PRO A 369 -22.02 -15.15 11.22
CA PRO A 369 -20.93 -16.13 11.27
C PRO A 369 -20.67 -16.85 9.92
N ASN A 370 -21.53 -16.67 8.92
CA ASN A 370 -21.41 -17.33 7.62
C ASN A 370 -20.58 -16.53 6.59
N PHE A 371 -19.80 -15.53 7.03
CA PHE A 371 -18.98 -14.70 6.13
C PHE A 371 -17.95 -15.50 5.29
N SER A 372 -17.58 -16.70 5.75
CA SER A 372 -16.72 -17.64 5.00
C SER A 372 -17.41 -18.23 3.77
N GLN A 373 -18.74 -18.16 3.68
CA GLN A 373 -19.53 -18.56 2.51
C GLN A 373 -19.61 -17.48 1.45
N ILE A 374 -19.22 -16.23 1.74
CA ILE A 374 -19.14 -15.18 0.72
C ILE A 374 -18.08 -15.60 -0.32
N PRO A 375 -18.36 -15.52 -1.63
CA PRO A 375 -17.53 -16.14 -2.67
C PRO A 375 -16.02 -15.83 -2.58
N VAL A 376 -15.63 -14.59 -2.31
CA VAL A 376 -14.21 -14.23 -2.16
C VAL A 376 -13.56 -14.93 -0.95
N ASN A 377 -14.29 -15.16 0.15
CA ASN A 377 -13.76 -15.78 1.37
C ASN A 377 -13.73 -17.30 1.34
N GLN A 378 -14.49 -17.93 0.44
CA GLN A 378 -14.57 -19.38 0.35
C GLN A 378 -13.19 -20.00 0.06
N PRO A 379 -12.78 -21.06 0.79
CA PRO A 379 -11.59 -21.81 0.45
C PRO A 379 -11.82 -22.59 -0.85
N VAL A 380 -10.74 -22.80 -1.62
CA VAL A 380 -10.76 -23.76 -2.75
C VAL A 380 -10.65 -25.20 -2.26
N ALA A 381 -10.09 -25.41 -1.07
CA ALA A 381 -10.10 -26.69 -0.37
C ALA A 381 -11.52 -27.05 0.10
N PRO A 382 -11.93 -28.33 0.08
CA PRO A 382 -13.25 -28.74 0.54
C PRO A 382 -13.46 -28.47 2.04
N ALA A 383 -14.43 -27.62 2.39
CA ALA A 383 -14.85 -27.41 3.78
C ALA A 383 -15.98 -28.39 4.15
N ARG A 384 -15.76 -29.23 5.17
CA ARG A 384 -16.74 -30.19 5.69
C ARG A 384 -16.84 -30.05 7.21
N THR A 385 -17.92 -29.44 7.70
CA THR A 385 -18.07 -29.08 9.12
C THR A 385 -19.43 -29.49 9.68
N ASN A 386 -19.56 -29.40 11.01
CA ASN A 386 -20.82 -29.55 11.73
C ASN A 386 -21.53 -28.22 12.02
N HIS A 387 -21.01 -27.08 11.54
CA HIS A 387 -21.65 -25.77 11.73
C HIS A 387 -22.95 -25.65 10.92
N ARG A 388 -23.99 -25.05 11.50
CA ARG A 388 -25.32 -24.89 10.88
C ARG A 388 -25.90 -23.51 11.18
N ASP A 389 -26.98 -23.17 10.48
CA ASP A 389 -27.80 -21.96 10.69
C ASP A 389 -27.01 -20.65 10.55
N GLY A 390 -27.37 -19.61 11.31
CA GLY A 390 -26.80 -18.26 11.22
C GLY A 390 -27.40 -17.42 10.08
N TYR A 391 -27.20 -16.10 10.16
CA TYR A 391 -27.63 -15.17 9.10
C TYR A 391 -27.03 -15.56 7.75
N HIS A 392 -27.82 -15.38 6.69
CA HIS A 392 -27.43 -15.66 5.29
C HIS A 392 -26.81 -17.06 5.08
N GLN A 393 -27.33 -18.09 5.76
CA GLN A 393 -26.95 -19.48 5.48
C GLN A 393 -27.35 -19.84 4.03
N THR A 394 -26.36 -19.94 3.14
CA THR A 394 -26.59 -20.29 1.72
C THR A 394 -26.41 -21.77 1.43
N MET A 395 -25.65 -22.48 2.28
CA MET A 395 -25.35 -23.89 2.09
C MET A 395 -26.48 -24.77 2.66
N ILE A 396 -27.06 -25.62 1.82
CA ILE A 396 -28.06 -26.61 2.24
C ILE A 396 -27.34 -27.89 2.70
N HIS A 397 -27.09 -27.99 4.00
CA HIS A 397 -26.47 -29.16 4.60
C HIS A 397 -27.45 -30.33 4.74
N LYS A 398 -27.01 -31.54 4.37
CA LYS A 398 -27.75 -32.81 4.58
C LYS A 398 -27.08 -33.62 5.68
N GLY A 399 -27.85 -34.44 6.39
CA GLY A 399 -27.34 -35.37 7.41
C GLY A 399 -27.31 -34.77 8.82
N THR A 400 -26.40 -35.28 9.66
CA THR A 400 -26.24 -34.89 11.07
C THR A 400 -25.42 -33.58 11.22
N SER A 401 -25.37 -33.03 12.43
CA SER A 401 -24.69 -31.77 12.76
C SER A 401 -23.89 -31.82 14.08
N TYR A 402 -23.48 -33.02 14.50
CA TYR A 402 -22.74 -33.23 15.75
C TYR A 402 -21.74 -34.38 15.62
N SER A 403 -20.77 -34.45 16.53
CA SER A 403 -19.79 -35.55 16.59
C SER A 403 -19.53 -35.94 18.06
N PRO A 404 -19.33 -37.24 18.37
CA PRO A 404 -19.50 -38.38 17.46
C PRO A 404 -20.97 -38.60 17.10
N ASN A 405 -21.24 -39.18 15.92
CA ASN A 405 -22.60 -39.52 15.50
C ASN A 405 -22.62 -40.86 14.74
N SER A 406 -23.61 -41.71 14.99
CA SER A 406 -23.78 -42.99 14.26
C SER A 406 -24.69 -42.86 13.05
N LEU A 407 -25.66 -41.92 13.07
CA LEU A 407 -26.63 -41.72 12.00
C LEU A 407 -25.99 -41.26 10.68
N GLY A 408 -24.91 -40.48 10.76
CA GLY A 408 -24.08 -40.07 9.61
C GLY A 408 -22.81 -40.92 9.45
N GLY A 409 -22.73 -42.09 10.11
CA GLY A 409 -21.58 -42.99 10.02
C GLY A 409 -20.26 -42.41 10.56
N GLY A 410 -20.32 -41.47 11.51
CA GLY A 410 -19.15 -40.78 12.07
C GLY A 410 -18.63 -39.61 11.23
N CYS A 411 -19.31 -39.24 10.13
CA CYS A 411 -18.90 -38.17 9.24
C CYS A 411 -19.46 -36.78 9.65
N PRO A 412 -18.77 -35.67 9.29
CA PRO A 412 -17.38 -35.65 8.80
C PRO A 412 -16.42 -36.18 9.86
N ALA A 413 -15.55 -37.12 9.47
CA ALA A 413 -14.62 -37.77 10.38
C ALA A 413 -13.45 -36.84 10.71
N LEU A 414 -12.87 -37.02 11.90
CA LEU A 414 -11.59 -36.38 12.25
C LEU A 414 -10.51 -36.86 11.28
N ALA A 415 -9.61 -35.96 10.88
CA ALA A 415 -8.43 -36.35 10.12
C ALA A 415 -7.58 -37.33 10.94
N GLY A 416 -7.11 -38.41 10.31
CA GLY A 416 -6.26 -39.41 10.96
C GLY A 416 -4.85 -38.89 11.26
N ALA A 417 -4.03 -39.72 11.91
CA ALA A 417 -2.65 -39.39 12.28
C ALA A 417 -1.68 -39.28 11.07
N ASP A 418 -2.17 -39.41 9.84
CA ASP A 418 -1.39 -39.48 8.59
C ASP A 418 -0.77 -38.13 8.16
N GLY A 419 -0.56 -37.19 9.09
CA GLY A 419 0.27 -36.00 8.87
C GLY A 419 -0.40 -34.79 8.21
N TYR A 420 -1.69 -34.85 7.84
CA TYR A 420 -2.42 -33.72 7.20
C TYR A 420 -3.21 -32.85 8.19
N ALA A 421 -3.47 -33.33 9.40
CA ALA A 421 -4.21 -32.58 10.40
C ALA A 421 -3.37 -31.42 10.93
N PHE A 422 -3.99 -30.25 11.15
CA PHE A 422 -3.37 -29.18 11.92
C PHE A 422 -3.15 -29.66 13.36
N SER A 423 -1.93 -29.48 13.86
CA SER A 423 -1.54 -29.75 15.24
C SER A 423 -0.75 -28.55 15.70
N HIS A 424 -1.08 -28.02 16.88
CA HIS A 424 -0.27 -26.97 17.48
C HIS A 424 1.11 -27.54 17.84
N TYR A 425 2.14 -26.71 17.64
CA TYR A 425 3.46 -26.92 18.20
C TYR A 425 3.35 -27.02 19.72
N ALA A 426 3.93 -28.08 20.29
CA ALA A 426 3.81 -28.40 21.71
C ALA A 426 4.78 -27.58 22.57
N GLU A 427 4.66 -26.25 22.49
CA GLU A 427 5.50 -25.31 23.22
C GLU A 427 5.43 -25.56 24.73
N ARG A 428 6.60 -25.52 25.39
CA ARG A 428 6.67 -25.60 26.85
C ARG A 428 6.21 -24.28 27.47
N VAL A 429 5.07 -24.30 28.14
CA VAL A 429 4.55 -23.14 28.90
C VAL A 429 4.81 -23.32 30.40
N GLU A 430 5.49 -22.34 31.01
CA GLU A 430 5.76 -22.29 32.45
C GLU A 430 5.63 -20.85 32.97
N GLY A 431 4.89 -20.65 34.07
CA GLY A 431 4.73 -19.31 34.65
C GLY A 431 3.50 -19.15 35.55
N HIS A 432 3.32 -17.94 36.06
CA HIS A 432 2.15 -17.53 36.85
C HIS A 432 1.15 -16.75 35.99
N LYS A 433 -0.15 -16.87 36.29
CA LYS A 433 -1.19 -16.04 35.65
C LYS A 433 -1.10 -14.60 36.17
N ILE A 434 -0.56 -13.69 35.37
CA ILE A 434 -0.29 -12.29 35.75
C ILE A 434 -0.67 -11.33 34.60
N ARG A 435 -0.71 -10.04 34.91
CA ARG A 435 -0.81 -8.94 33.93
C ARG A 435 0.41 -8.04 34.10
N LYS A 436 1.52 -8.41 33.46
CA LYS A 436 2.78 -7.68 33.54
C LYS A 436 3.51 -7.78 32.19
N ARG A 437 4.07 -6.66 31.73
CA ARG A 437 4.99 -6.63 30.59
C ARG A 437 6.31 -7.31 30.95
N SER A 438 6.88 -8.09 30.03
CA SER A 438 8.23 -8.65 30.18
C SER A 438 9.26 -7.52 30.33
N GLU A 439 10.32 -7.76 31.12
CA GLU A 439 11.42 -6.79 31.22
C GLU A 439 12.20 -6.69 29.90
N SER A 440 12.26 -7.77 29.09
CA SER A 440 12.90 -7.78 27.76
C SER A 440 12.27 -6.83 26.74
N PHE A 441 11.03 -6.40 26.99
CA PHE A 441 10.30 -5.46 26.13
C PHE A 441 10.57 -4.00 26.50
N LYS A 442 11.30 -3.70 27.57
CA LYS A 442 11.51 -2.32 28.08
C LYS A 442 12.69 -1.60 27.44
N ASP A 443 12.95 -1.89 26.18
CA ASP A 443 13.83 -1.11 25.32
C ASP A 443 12.98 -0.42 24.25
N PHE A 444 12.94 0.90 24.28
CA PHE A 444 12.06 1.71 23.44
C PHE A 444 12.80 2.54 22.39
N TYR A 445 14.10 2.73 22.57
CA TYR A 445 14.85 3.75 21.85
C TYR A 445 15.96 3.19 20.97
N SER A 446 16.50 2.00 21.27
CA SER A 446 17.65 1.46 20.54
C SER A 446 17.37 1.31 19.04
N GLN A 447 16.22 0.73 18.67
CA GLN A 447 15.87 0.51 17.27
C GLN A 447 15.28 1.76 16.60
N ALA A 448 14.71 2.70 17.36
CA ALA A 448 14.39 4.02 16.84
C ALA A 448 15.69 4.76 16.43
N ALA A 449 16.73 4.67 17.27
CA ALA A 449 18.04 5.24 16.99
C ALA A 449 18.74 4.52 15.84
N LEU A 450 18.62 3.17 15.76
CA LEU A 450 19.09 2.38 14.62
C LEU A 450 18.50 2.89 13.31
N PHE A 451 17.18 3.07 13.26
CA PHE A 451 16.49 3.57 12.08
C PHE A 451 17.02 4.96 11.68
N TRP A 452 17.00 5.92 12.60
CA TRP A 452 17.50 7.28 12.36
C TRP A 452 18.94 7.32 11.82
N ASN A 453 19.83 6.54 12.45
CA ASN A 453 21.24 6.49 12.06
C ASN A 453 21.47 5.77 10.74
N SER A 454 20.50 4.99 10.25
CA SER A 454 20.56 4.31 8.95
C SER A 454 20.11 5.19 7.78
N MET A 455 19.49 6.33 8.05
CA MET A 455 18.97 7.25 7.03
C MET A 455 20.09 8.09 6.40
N THR A 456 19.98 8.36 5.11
CA THR A 456 20.76 9.37 4.39
C THR A 456 20.37 10.79 4.81
N ASP A 457 21.17 11.79 4.44
CA ASP A 457 20.91 13.18 4.82
C ASP A 457 19.57 13.72 4.32
N TRP A 458 19.11 13.31 3.13
CA TRP A 458 17.82 13.74 2.60
C TRP A 458 16.65 13.07 3.33
N GLU A 459 16.77 11.78 3.66
CA GLU A 459 15.78 11.06 4.47
C GLU A 459 15.66 11.65 5.88
N ARG A 460 16.80 11.97 6.52
CA ARG A 460 16.81 12.63 7.83
C ARG A 460 16.10 13.97 7.81
N ARG A 461 16.35 14.79 6.78
CA ARG A 461 15.63 16.07 6.61
C ARG A 461 14.13 15.87 6.49
N HIS A 462 13.67 14.94 5.64
CA HIS A 462 12.23 14.68 5.49
C HIS A 462 11.58 14.18 6.78
N ILE A 463 12.28 13.35 7.57
CA ILE A 463 11.80 12.91 8.90
C ILE A 463 11.64 14.10 9.84
N VAL A 464 12.64 14.98 9.92
CA VAL A 464 12.58 16.21 10.74
C VAL A 464 11.42 17.09 10.30
N GLU A 465 11.29 17.36 8.99
CA GLU A 465 10.21 18.15 8.42
C GLU A 465 8.83 17.54 8.70
N ALA A 466 8.70 16.21 8.66
CA ALA A 466 7.48 15.51 9.00
C ALA A 466 7.11 15.68 10.48
N PHE A 467 8.05 15.49 11.41
CA PHE A 467 7.83 15.76 12.83
C PHE A 467 7.44 17.22 13.07
N GLN A 468 8.13 18.17 12.43
CA GLN A 468 7.82 19.60 12.55
C GLN A 468 6.42 19.91 12.03
N PHE A 469 6.02 19.33 10.89
CA PHE A 469 4.68 19.51 10.33
C PHE A 469 3.60 18.95 11.26
N GLU A 470 3.78 17.71 11.74
CA GLU A 470 2.79 17.00 12.55
C GLU A 470 2.61 17.66 13.92
N LEU A 471 3.71 17.85 14.66
CA LEU A 471 3.69 18.51 15.97
C LEU A 471 3.36 20.01 15.87
N GLY A 472 3.63 20.65 14.74
CA GLY A 472 3.22 22.03 14.47
C GLY A 472 1.70 22.21 14.45
N LYS A 473 0.93 21.13 14.26
CA LYS A 473 -0.54 21.11 14.30
C LYS A 473 -1.13 20.69 15.65
N VAL A 474 -0.31 20.29 16.62
CA VAL A 474 -0.75 19.90 17.97
C VAL A 474 -0.93 21.16 18.82
N ASP A 475 -2.10 21.50 19.33
CA ASP A 475 -2.30 22.74 20.08
C ASP A 475 -1.67 22.71 21.48
N ALA A 476 -1.64 21.54 22.12
CA ALA A 476 -1.08 21.35 23.45
C ALA A 476 0.46 21.45 23.47
N VAL A 477 0.99 22.62 23.85
CA VAL A 477 2.45 22.87 23.93
C VAL A 477 3.19 21.82 24.78
N HIS A 478 2.62 21.41 25.93
CA HIS A 478 3.24 20.42 26.81
C HIS A 478 3.36 19.03 26.17
N VAL A 479 2.51 18.69 25.20
CA VAL A 479 2.63 17.46 24.41
C VAL A 479 3.83 17.58 23.48
N ARG A 480 3.98 18.71 22.79
CA ARG A 480 5.15 18.98 21.93
C ARG A 480 6.46 18.89 22.71
N GLU A 481 6.52 19.52 23.88
CA GLU A 481 7.69 19.48 24.78
C GLU A 481 8.02 18.03 25.17
N ARG A 482 7.04 17.26 25.64
CA ARG A 482 7.25 15.87 26.03
C ARG A 482 7.67 14.98 24.85
N THR A 483 7.14 15.21 23.65
CA THR A 483 7.59 14.48 22.46
C THR A 483 9.05 14.78 22.14
N VAL A 484 9.50 16.04 22.25
CA VAL A 484 10.92 16.39 22.08
C VAL A 484 11.79 15.70 23.13
N GLU A 485 11.33 15.58 24.38
CA GLU A 485 12.04 14.80 25.41
C GLU A 485 12.19 13.32 25.00
N GLN A 486 11.13 12.70 24.45
CA GLN A 486 11.22 11.33 23.93
C GLN A 486 12.20 11.21 22.76
N LEU A 487 12.19 12.17 21.83
CA LEU A 487 13.13 12.19 20.70
C LEU A 487 14.58 12.37 21.17
N ALA A 488 14.83 13.09 22.27
CA ALA A 488 16.17 13.25 22.82
C ALA A 488 16.76 11.94 23.39
N HIS A 489 15.91 10.95 23.69
CA HIS A 489 16.37 9.60 23.99
C HIS A 489 16.76 8.80 22.74
N VAL A 490 16.24 9.18 21.56
CA VAL A 490 16.58 8.58 20.27
C VAL A 490 17.87 9.20 19.72
N ASP A 491 17.90 10.52 19.55
CA ASP A 491 19.04 11.27 19.01
C ASP A 491 18.92 12.78 19.32
N TYR A 492 20.03 13.39 19.74
CA TYR A 492 20.09 14.81 20.10
C TYR A 492 19.86 15.75 18.90
N ASP A 493 20.45 15.46 17.74
CA ASP A 493 20.36 16.33 16.57
C ASP A 493 18.95 16.31 15.97
N LEU A 494 18.30 15.14 15.96
CA LEU A 494 16.88 14.99 15.61
C LEU A 494 16.00 15.87 16.51
N ALA A 495 16.10 15.68 17.84
CA ALA A 495 15.28 16.39 18.80
C ALA A 495 15.50 17.91 18.74
N SER A 496 16.75 18.36 18.58
CA SER A 496 17.09 19.78 18.48
C SER A 496 16.48 20.43 17.24
N GLN A 497 16.57 19.78 16.08
CA GLN A 497 15.99 20.31 14.84
C GLN A 497 14.46 20.33 14.89
N VAL A 498 13.82 19.30 15.45
CA VAL A 498 12.37 19.27 15.63
C VAL A 498 11.90 20.38 16.57
N ALA A 499 12.56 20.54 17.73
CA ALA A 499 12.23 21.58 18.71
C ALA A 499 12.26 22.99 18.10
N GLN A 500 13.28 23.28 17.28
CA GLN A 500 13.42 24.55 16.57
C GLN A 500 12.23 24.85 15.66
N GLY A 501 11.74 23.85 14.92
CA GLY A 501 10.66 24.03 13.95
C GLY A 501 9.26 24.19 14.57
N ILE A 502 9.07 23.74 15.82
CA ILE A 502 7.76 23.76 16.50
C ILE A 502 7.67 24.76 17.66
N GLY A 503 8.74 25.51 17.90
CA GLY A 503 8.77 26.63 18.85
C GLY A 503 8.85 26.23 20.32
N VAL A 504 9.51 25.11 20.65
CA VAL A 504 9.75 24.66 22.04
C VAL A 504 11.24 24.67 22.37
N ALA A 505 11.58 24.54 23.66
CA ALA A 505 12.97 24.44 24.07
C ALA A 505 13.62 23.16 23.53
N GLY A 506 14.86 23.27 23.03
CA GLY A 506 15.65 22.10 22.65
C GLY A 506 16.10 21.28 23.86
N PRO A 507 16.55 20.03 23.64
CA PRO A 507 17.05 19.19 24.72
C PRO A 507 18.36 19.76 25.33
N GLU A 508 18.63 19.39 26.58
CA GLU A 508 19.90 19.74 27.24
C GLU A 508 21.10 19.12 26.47
N PRO A 509 22.20 19.87 26.27
CA PRO A 509 23.38 19.37 25.57
C PRO A 509 23.94 18.08 26.18
N GLY A 510 24.14 17.05 25.36
CA GLY A 510 24.68 15.75 25.79
C GLY A 510 23.64 14.66 26.06
N ALA A 511 22.36 14.90 25.75
CA ALA A 511 21.38 13.81 25.62
C ALA A 511 21.86 12.77 24.57
N ASN A 512 21.57 11.50 24.83
CA ASN A 512 22.01 10.28 24.14
C ASN A 512 22.70 10.46 22.75
N ASN A 513 24.03 10.41 22.72
CA ASN A 513 24.86 10.45 21.49
C ASN A 513 25.31 9.04 21.02
N HIS A 514 24.61 7.98 21.46
CA HIS A 514 24.97 6.64 21.04
C HIS A 514 24.65 6.46 19.55
N LYS A 515 25.66 6.14 18.74
CA LYS A 515 25.51 5.86 17.31
C LYS A 515 25.47 4.35 17.10
N PRO A 516 24.29 3.72 17.07
CA PRO A 516 24.19 2.30 16.76
C PRO A 516 24.76 2.02 15.37
N GLN A 517 25.17 0.78 15.13
CA GLN A 517 25.58 0.32 13.81
C GLN A 517 24.40 0.45 12.84
N ALA A 518 24.56 1.24 11.77
CA ALA A 518 23.51 1.43 10.77
C ALA A 518 23.14 0.11 10.05
N SER A 519 21.88 0.01 9.64
CA SER A 519 21.31 -1.05 8.81
C SER A 519 20.92 -0.47 7.44
N PRO A 520 21.78 -0.59 6.41
CA PRO A 520 21.51 -0.07 5.08
C PRO A 520 20.16 -0.52 4.49
N ALA A 521 19.68 -1.71 4.84
CA ALA A 521 18.39 -2.24 4.38
C ALA A 521 17.18 -1.37 4.78
N LEU A 522 17.32 -0.49 5.77
CA LEU A 522 16.24 0.40 6.21
C LEU A 522 16.05 1.62 5.30
N SER A 523 17.13 2.12 4.69
CA SER A 523 17.12 3.33 3.86
C SER A 523 16.52 3.05 2.48
N LEU A 524 15.68 3.97 2.01
CA LEU A 524 15.14 3.98 0.66
C LEU A 524 16.24 4.10 -0.41
N ASP A 525 17.38 4.70 -0.05
CA ASP A 525 18.55 4.87 -0.92
C ASP A 525 19.22 3.54 -1.28
N ASN A 526 18.89 2.43 -0.59
CA ASN A 526 19.41 1.11 -0.91
C ASN A 526 18.35 0.18 -1.53
N LEU A 527 17.17 0.69 -1.87
CA LEU A 527 15.99 -0.11 -2.26
C LEU A 527 15.48 0.22 -3.67
N HIS A 528 16.39 0.38 -4.64
CA HIS A 528 16.06 0.80 -6.01
C HIS A 528 15.38 -0.25 -6.90
N GLY A 529 15.19 -1.49 -6.43
CA GLY A 529 14.58 -2.56 -7.22
C GLY A 529 15.45 -2.97 -8.41
N ASP A 530 14.81 -3.19 -9.56
CA ASP A 530 15.49 -3.54 -10.82
C ASP A 530 16.11 -2.35 -11.57
N GLY A 531 15.99 -1.13 -11.03
CA GLY A 531 16.53 0.09 -11.64
C GLY A 531 15.86 0.48 -12.97
N SER A 532 14.70 -0.09 -13.30
CA SER A 532 13.98 0.20 -14.54
C SER A 532 13.02 1.40 -14.41
N ILE A 533 12.67 1.99 -15.56
CA ILE A 533 11.62 3.01 -15.65
C ILE A 533 10.24 2.40 -15.92
N ARG A 534 10.13 1.07 -15.86
CA ARG A 534 8.89 0.36 -16.17
C ARG A 534 7.78 0.91 -15.27
N THR A 535 6.62 1.15 -15.86
CA THR A 535 5.39 1.62 -15.20
C THR A 535 5.41 3.07 -14.72
N ARG A 536 6.52 3.80 -14.87
CA ARG A 536 6.60 5.23 -14.54
C ARG A 536 5.75 6.05 -15.49
N GLN A 537 5.06 7.06 -14.95
CA GLN A 537 4.18 7.97 -15.67
C GLN A 537 4.97 9.22 -16.09
N ILE A 538 5.00 9.53 -17.37
CA ILE A 538 5.78 10.65 -17.91
C ILE A 538 4.83 11.62 -18.60
N ALA A 539 4.77 12.84 -18.09
CA ALA A 539 4.02 13.93 -18.68
C ALA A 539 4.82 14.58 -19.82
N VAL A 540 4.25 14.65 -21.03
CA VAL A 540 4.82 15.41 -22.13
C VAL A 540 3.97 16.66 -22.35
N LEU A 541 4.52 17.86 -22.11
CA LEU A 541 3.77 19.10 -22.31
C LEU A 541 3.83 19.53 -23.79
N VAL A 542 2.71 19.44 -24.49
CA VAL A 542 2.60 19.75 -25.92
C VAL A 542 1.71 20.98 -26.16
N THR A 543 2.00 21.71 -27.24
CA THR A 543 1.25 22.88 -27.70
C THR A 543 1.26 22.93 -29.23
N ASP A 544 0.44 23.80 -29.82
CA ASP A 544 0.52 24.09 -31.25
C ASP A 544 1.95 24.49 -31.66
N GLY A 545 2.44 23.90 -32.74
CA GLY A 545 3.80 24.02 -33.23
C GLY A 545 4.79 23.01 -32.62
N VAL A 546 4.35 21.99 -31.88
CA VAL A 546 5.24 20.95 -31.34
C VAL A 546 5.93 20.16 -32.46
N ASP A 547 7.21 19.82 -32.27
CA ASP A 547 7.93 18.90 -33.15
C ASP A 547 7.45 17.46 -32.90
N THR A 548 6.49 17.01 -33.71
CA THR A 548 5.87 15.68 -33.61
C THR A 548 6.84 14.55 -33.91
N GLY A 549 7.87 14.79 -34.74
CA GLY A 549 8.91 13.81 -35.05
C GLY A 549 9.85 13.57 -33.87
N GLN A 550 10.29 14.66 -33.22
CA GLN A 550 11.09 14.60 -31.99
C GLN A 550 10.31 13.90 -30.86
N LEU A 551 9.03 14.26 -30.71
CA LEU A 551 8.16 13.67 -29.68
C LEU A 551 7.92 12.17 -29.89
N ALA A 552 7.59 11.75 -31.12
CA ALA A 552 7.30 10.35 -31.42
C ALA A 552 8.49 9.43 -31.06
N GLN A 553 9.72 9.86 -31.34
CA GLN A 553 10.92 9.09 -31.01
C GLN A 553 11.19 9.00 -29.52
N ALA A 554 11.07 10.13 -28.78
CA ALA A 554 11.23 10.13 -27.34
C ALA A 554 10.16 9.25 -26.67
N GLN A 555 8.91 9.33 -27.13
CA GLN A 555 7.80 8.51 -26.67
C GLN A 555 8.04 7.02 -26.95
N GLU A 556 8.48 6.67 -28.17
CA GLU A 556 8.79 5.29 -28.56
C GLU A 556 9.91 4.71 -27.67
N ALA A 557 10.99 5.46 -27.45
CA ALA A 557 12.11 4.98 -26.66
C ALA A 557 11.79 4.80 -25.17
N LEU A 558 10.97 5.67 -24.59
CA LEU A 558 10.51 5.54 -23.21
C LEU A 558 9.49 4.40 -23.06
N THR A 559 8.55 4.28 -24.01
CA THR A 559 7.53 3.21 -24.01
C THR A 559 8.16 1.83 -24.25
N ALA A 560 9.22 1.75 -25.06
CA ALA A 560 9.98 0.51 -25.26
C ALA A 560 10.61 -0.03 -23.96
N GLN A 561 10.86 0.84 -22.99
CA GLN A 561 11.32 0.48 -21.64
C GLN A 561 10.18 0.29 -20.63
N GLY A 562 8.93 0.35 -21.11
CA GLY A 562 7.71 0.11 -20.33
C GLY A 562 7.23 1.31 -19.51
N ALA A 563 7.73 2.53 -19.75
CA ALA A 563 7.13 3.73 -19.19
C ALA A 563 5.78 4.03 -19.88
N VAL A 564 4.90 4.73 -19.17
CA VAL A 564 3.63 5.25 -19.70
C VAL A 564 3.83 6.73 -19.97
N VAL A 565 3.62 7.14 -21.21
CA VAL A 565 3.87 8.50 -21.68
C VAL A 565 2.54 9.11 -22.10
N GLU A 566 2.15 10.20 -21.47
CA GLU A 566 0.91 10.93 -21.79
C GLU A 566 1.23 12.33 -22.33
N ALA A 567 0.64 12.67 -23.47
CA ALA A 567 0.66 14.00 -24.04
C ALA A 567 -0.37 14.90 -23.35
N ILE A 568 0.10 15.99 -22.78
CA ILE A 568 -0.69 16.97 -22.02
C ILE A 568 -0.67 18.31 -22.74
N ALA A 569 -1.85 18.85 -23.04
CA ALA A 569 -1.99 20.14 -23.73
C ALA A 569 -2.99 21.05 -23.00
N PRO A 570 -3.09 22.35 -23.31
CA PRO A 570 -4.07 23.24 -22.67
C PRO A 570 -5.54 22.79 -22.81
N HIS A 571 -5.86 21.97 -23.82
CA HIS A 571 -7.19 21.43 -24.09
C HIS A 571 -7.13 20.00 -24.65
N ASP A 572 -8.24 19.27 -24.56
CA ASP A 572 -8.37 17.93 -25.16
C ASP A 572 -8.41 17.99 -26.69
N GLY A 573 -8.41 16.81 -27.32
CA GLY A 573 -8.54 16.66 -28.77
C GLY A 573 -7.17 16.58 -29.44
N LYS A 574 -6.81 17.62 -30.20
CA LYS A 574 -5.54 17.64 -30.95
C LYS A 574 -4.86 19.00 -30.90
N VAL A 575 -3.54 19.00 -30.85
CA VAL A 575 -2.70 20.18 -31.14
C VAL A 575 -2.16 20.09 -32.57
N LEU A 576 -1.85 21.22 -33.18
CA LEU A 576 -1.24 21.26 -34.51
C LEU A 576 0.28 21.05 -34.40
N GLY A 577 0.82 20.02 -35.03
CA GLY A 577 2.26 19.80 -35.14
C GLY A 577 2.95 20.84 -36.02
N ALA A 578 4.27 20.94 -35.91
CA ALA A 578 5.11 21.78 -36.77
C ALA A 578 4.99 21.42 -38.26
N ASP A 579 4.59 20.19 -38.57
CA ASP A 579 4.30 19.67 -39.90
C ASP A 579 2.89 20.01 -40.41
N GLY A 580 2.06 20.68 -39.58
CA GLY A 580 0.68 21.02 -39.88
C GLY A 580 -0.33 19.89 -39.67
N ASN A 581 0.10 18.73 -39.15
CA ASN A 581 -0.79 17.61 -38.85
C ASN A 581 -1.30 17.67 -37.41
N GLY A 582 -2.49 17.12 -37.15
CA GLY A 582 -3.03 17.08 -35.78
C GLY A 582 -2.41 15.94 -34.96
N TYR A 583 -1.81 16.26 -33.82
CA TYR A 583 -1.29 15.32 -32.82
C TYR A 583 -2.30 15.13 -31.68
N ALA A 584 -2.59 13.88 -31.33
CA ALA A 584 -3.60 13.56 -30.32
C ALA A 584 -3.12 13.92 -28.90
N VAL A 585 -4.03 14.47 -28.10
CA VAL A 585 -3.79 14.80 -26.70
C VAL A 585 -4.43 13.73 -25.82
N ASP A 586 -3.69 13.23 -24.84
CA ASP A 586 -4.19 12.22 -23.89
C ASP A 586 -4.97 12.89 -22.75
N ARG A 587 -4.51 14.06 -22.29
CA ARG A 587 -5.14 14.84 -21.22
C ARG A 587 -5.05 16.35 -21.43
N ALA A 588 -6.13 17.07 -21.17
CA ALA A 588 -6.08 18.50 -20.95
C ALA A 588 -5.38 18.85 -19.61
N LEU A 589 -4.41 19.76 -19.66
CA LEU A 589 -3.63 20.28 -18.54
C LEU A 589 -4.48 20.70 -17.32
N PRO A 590 -5.67 21.33 -17.46
CA PRO A 590 -6.50 21.68 -16.30
C PRO A 590 -7.04 20.48 -15.51
N THR A 591 -7.04 19.27 -16.09
CA THR A 591 -7.59 18.06 -15.47
C THR A 591 -6.53 17.22 -14.76
N VAL A 592 -5.25 17.60 -14.87
CA VAL A 592 -4.11 16.87 -14.32
C VAL A 592 -3.16 17.82 -13.60
N ALA A 593 -2.23 17.26 -12.82
CA ALA A 593 -1.21 18.02 -12.12
C ALA A 593 0.10 17.23 -12.13
N SER A 594 1.23 17.91 -11.98
CA SER A 594 2.55 17.27 -12.05
C SER A 594 2.71 16.19 -10.98
N VAL A 595 2.04 16.32 -9.82
CA VAL A 595 2.00 15.34 -8.72
C VAL A 595 1.47 13.96 -9.12
N LEU A 596 0.78 13.84 -10.26
CA LEU A 596 0.26 12.57 -10.79
C LEU A 596 1.27 11.84 -11.68
N TYR A 597 2.41 12.47 -12.00
CA TYR A 597 3.44 11.93 -12.90
C TYR A 597 4.79 11.76 -12.20
N ASP A 598 5.63 10.87 -12.68
CA ASP A 598 6.98 10.64 -12.16
C ASP A 598 8.01 11.58 -12.79
N ALA A 599 7.81 12.00 -14.04
CA ALA A 599 8.73 12.88 -14.77
C ALA A 599 8.00 13.79 -15.78
N VAL A 600 8.71 14.83 -16.24
CA VAL A 600 8.19 15.79 -17.23
C VAL A 600 9.13 15.88 -18.42
N LEU A 601 8.59 15.83 -19.63
CA LEU A 601 9.30 16.06 -20.88
C LEU A 601 8.74 17.31 -21.58
N LEU A 602 9.65 18.22 -21.95
CA LEU A 602 9.36 19.47 -22.64
C LEU A 602 9.92 19.37 -24.07
N PRO A 603 9.12 18.98 -25.07
CA PRO A 603 9.56 18.91 -26.45
C PRO A 603 9.83 20.31 -27.04
N GLY A 604 10.59 20.34 -28.13
CA GLY A 604 10.82 21.55 -28.90
C GLY A 604 9.68 21.88 -29.88
N GLY A 605 9.80 23.06 -30.48
CA GLY A 605 9.05 23.52 -31.65
C GLY A 605 9.99 24.25 -32.64
N PRO A 606 9.51 24.62 -33.84
CA PRO A 606 10.37 25.02 -34.95
C PRO A 606 11.09 26.36 -34.73
N THR A 607 10.58 27.29 -33.90
CA THR A 607 11.27 28.55 -33.53
C THR A 607 10.77 29.16 -32.20
N GLY A 608 11.66 29.76 -31.40
CA GLY A 608 11.34 30.58 -30.21
C GLY A 608 10.95 29.81 -28.94
N THR A 609 10.86 30.50 -27.78
CA THR A 609 10.32 29.89 -26.54
C THR A 609 8.87 29.45 -26.79
N PRO A 610 8.48 28.20 -26.49
CA PRO A 610 7.11 27.72 -26.71
C PRO A 610 6.08 28.62 -26.03
N ALA A 611 4.85 28.70 -26.58
CA ALA A 611 3.73 29.43 -25.96
C ALA A 611 3.43 28.99 -24.52
N LEU A 612 3.84 27.76 -24.15
CA LEU A 612 3.82 27.23 -22.79
C LEU A 612 4.61 28.09 -21.79
N GLY A 613 5.66 28.81 -22.22
CA GLY A 613 6.46 29.68 -21.35
C GLY A 613 5.72 30.93 -20.85
N SER A 614 4.64 31.34 -21.53
CA SER A 614 3.75 32.41 -21.07
C SER A 614 2.45 31.89 -20.45
N ASP A 615 2.22 30.57 -20.47
CA ASP A 615 1.08 29.93 -19.82
C ASP A 615 1.41 29.65 -18.34
N SER A 616 0.70 30.38 -17.46
CA SER A 616 0.84 30.22 -16.01
C SER A 616 0.57 28.80 -15.49
N ALA A 617 -0.31 28.03 -16.15
CA ALA A 617 -0.63 26.66 -15.74
C ALA A 617 0.51 25.70 -16.10
N ALA A 618 1.07 25.83 -17.30
CA ALA A 618 2.21 25.02 -17.74
C ALA A 618 3.47 25.34 -16.92
N MET A 619 3.75 26.62 -16.68
CA MET A 619 4.86 27.03 -15.83
C MET A 619 4.71 26.53 -14.39
N ARG A 620 3.50 26.56 -13.83
CA ARG A 620 3.22 25.95 -12.52
C ARG A 620 3.52 24.45 -12.55
N PHE A 621 3.05 23.73 -13.57
CA PHE A 621 3.26 22.28 -13.69
C PHE A 621 4.76 21.93 -13.66
N VAL A 622 5.58 22.61 -14.48
CA VAL A 622 7.03 22.40 -14.53
C VAL A 622 7.71 22.80 -13.22
N ARG A 623 7.30 23.92 -12.62
CA ARG A 623 7.84 24.40 -11.35
C ARG A 623 7.57 23.42 -10.20
N ASP A 624 6.34 22.92 -10.10
CA ASP A 624 5.96 21.96 -9.08
C ASP A 624 6.75 20.64 -9.26
N ALA A 625 6.88 20.15 -10.51
CA ALA A 625 7.73 19.00 -10.81
C ALA A 625 9.20 19.23 -10.42
N TYR A 626 9.72 20.43 -10.68
CA TYR A 626 11.09 20.80 -10.32
C TYR A 626 11.28 20.81 -8.80
N ARG A 627 10.38 21.47 -8.06
CA ARG A 627 10.39 21.57 -6.59
C ARG A 627 10.31 20.19 -5.94
N HIS A 628 9.53 19.28 -6.49
CA HIS A 628 9.40 17.92 -5.99
C HIS A 628 10.59 17.03 -6.38
N GLY A 629 11.62 17.54 -7.05
CA GLY A 629 12.81 16.77 -7.41
C GLY A 629 12.60 15.78 -8.56
N LYS A 630 11.51 15.91 -9.33
CA LYS A 630 11.17 15.02 -10.44
C LYS A 630 12.11 15.21 -11.62
N PRO A 631 12.52 14.15 -12.34
CA PRO A 631 13.30 14.29 -13.56
C PRO A 631 12.60 15.16 -14.60
N ILE A 632 13.34 16.09 -15.22
CA ILE A 632 12.81 16.95 -16.27
C ILE A 632 13.71 16.88 -17.50
N GLY A 633 13.15 16.42 -18.60
CA GLY A 633 13.78 16.43 -19.92
C GLY A 633 13.32 17.65 -20.70
N ALA A 634 14.23 18.36 -21.37
CA ALA A 634 13.85 19.41 -22.31
C ALA A 634 14.66 19.36 -23.61
N LEU A 635 13.96 19.49 -24.73
CA LEU A 635 14.52 19.36 -26.06
C LEU A 635 14.28 20.64 -26.88
N GLY A 636 15.23 21.00 -27.74
CA GLY A 636 15.13 22.14 -28.64
C GLY A 636 14.72 23.43 -27.93
N SER A 637 13.60 24.03 -28.34
CA SER A 637 13.08 25.23 -27.71
C SER A 637 12.41 25.02 -26.34
N GLY A 638 12.07 23.78 -25.97
CA GLY A 638 11.59 23.43 -24.63
C GLY A 638 12.59 23.77 -23.53
N VAL A 639 13.89 23.80 -23.86
CA VAL A 639 14.96 24.28 -22.97
C VAL A 639 14.72 25.72 -22.49
N GLY A 640 14.11 26.55 -23.34
CA GLY A 640 13.75 27.93 -22.99
C GLY A 640 12.75 28.05 -21.85
N ILE A 641 11.87 27.05 -21.65
CA ILE A 641 10.92 27.00 -20.52
C ILE A 641 11.66 26.77 -19.20
N LEU A 642 12.74 25.99 -19.20
CA LEU A 642 13.54 25.78 -17.99
C LEU A 642 14.37 27.02 -17.65
N SER A 643 14.86 27.74 -18.67
CA SER A 643 15.60 28.98 -18.46
C SER A 643 14.75 30.07 -17.79
N THR A 644 13.43 30.10 -18.00
CA THR A 644 12.53 31.06 -17.32
C THR A 644 12.30 30.77 -15.85
N LEU A 645 12.62 29.56 -15.37
CA LEU A 645 12.61 29.25 -13.93
C LEU A 645 13.78 29.91 -13.17
N GLU A 646 14.74 30.49 -13.92
CA GLU A 646 15.98 31.09 -13.40
C GLU A 646 16.65 30.24 -12.30
N PRO A 647 16.93 28.93 -12.52
CA PRO A 647 17.50 28.08 -11.50
C PRO A 647 18.98 28.46 -11.27
N GLU A 648 19.25 29.28 -10.25
CA GLU A 648 20.58 29.78 -9.94
C GLU A 648 21.51 28.62 -9.56
N GLY A 649 22.53 28.35 -10.38
CA GLY A 649 23.49 27.26 -10.16
C GLY A 649 23.13 25.90 -10.79
N LEU A 650 22.13 25.85 -11.66
CA LEU A 650 21.85 24.69 -12.53
C LEU A 650 22.46 24.90 -13.92
N HIS A 651 23.20 23.91 -14.42
CA HIS A 651 23.68 23.93 -15.79
C HIS A 651 22.59 23.46 -16.74
N ILE A 652 22.32 24.27 -17.77
CA ILE A 652 21.37 23.98 -18.85
C ILE A 652 22.12 24.11 -20.18
N ALA A 653 21.78 23.29 -21.16
CA ALA A 653 22.37 23.35 -22.49
C ALA A 653 22.21 24.75 -23.11
N SER A 654 23.32 25.41 -23.43
CA SER A 654 23.36 26.76 -24.01
C SER A 654 23.98 26.83 -25.41
N GLY A 655 24.40 25.68 -25.97
CA GLY A 655 25.00 25.55 -27.29
C GLY A 655 24.55 24.27 -28.01
N HIS A 656 24.72 24.23 -29.34
CA HIS A 656 24.25 23.12 -30.17
C HIS A 656 25.11 21.86 -30.03
N GLY A 657 24.46 20.69 -29.95
CA GLY A 657 25.12 19.39 -30.12
C GLY A 657 25.64 18.69 -28.86
N HIS A 658 25.30 19.17 -27.67
CA HIS A 658 25.71 18.54 -26.41
C HIS A 658 24.55 18.42 -25.41
N VAL A 659 24.28 17.19 -24.98
CA VAL A 659 23.36 16.89 -23.88
C VAL A 659 23.98 17.39 -22.57
N CYS A 660 23.23 18.18 -21.81
CA CYS A 660 23.61 18.64 -20.48
C CYS A 660 22.71 17.97 -19.43
N THR A 661 23.35 17.31 -18.47
CA THR A 661 22.68 16.66 -17.33
C THR A 661 23.16 17.28 -16.03
N ASP A 662 22.25 17.86 -15.25
CA ASP A 662 22.54 18.39 -13.93
C ASP A 662 21.36 18.11 -12.98
N ARG A 663 21.59 17.31 -11.93
CA ARG A 663 20.60 17.00 -10.87
C ARG A 663 19.22 16.59 -11.41
N GLY A 664 19.22 15.69 -12.38
CA GLY A 664 18.02 15.13 -13.01
C GLY A 664 17.29 16.05 -13.97
N VAL A 665 17.89 17.18 -14.33
CA VAL A 665 17.48 18.00 -15.46
C VAL A 665 18.37 17.64 -16.64
N VAL A 666 17.75 17.13 -17.71
CA VAL A 666 18.44 16.68 -18.93
C VAL A 666 17.99 17.59 -20.06
N THR A 667 18.93 18.29 -20.69
CA THR A 667 18.62 19.29 -21.72
C THR A 667 19.48 19.10 -22.96
N ASP A 668 18.87 19.29 -24.13
CA ASP A 668 19.54 19.25 -25.42
C ASP A 668 18.91 20.32 -26.34
N THR A 669 19.72 21.24 -26.86
CA THR A 669 19.22 22.31 -27.75
C THR A 669 19.14 21.89 -29.22
N THR A 670 19.47 20.64 -29.54
CA THR A 670 19.36 20.14 -30.91
C THR A 670 17.89 20.12 -31.37
N THR A 671 17.68 20.49 -32.63
CA THR A 671 16.38 20.44 -33.30
C THR A 671 16.25 19.14 -34.08
N GLY A 672 15.06 18.54 -34.11
CA GLY A 672 14.82 17.24 -34.74
C GLY A 672 14.89 16.08 -33.75
N ALA A 673 15.24 14.89 -34.24
CA ALA A 673 15.30 13.64 -33.46
C ALA A 673 15.98 13.79 -32.09
N ALA A 674 15.35 13.30 -31.02
CA ALA A 674 15.98 13.24 -29.71
C ALA A 674 17.23 12.34 -29.80
N SER A 675 18.38 12.82 -29.32
CA SER A 675 19.61 12.05 -29.37
C SER A 675 19.52 10.79 -28.48
N GLU A 676 20.23 9.72 -28.84
CA GLU A 676 20.34 8.53 -28.00
C GLU A 676 20.95 8.88 -26.62
N ASP A 677 21.90 9.81 -26.60
CA ASP A 677 22.51 10.31 -25.36
C ASP A 677 21.50 11.02 -24.46
N PHE A 678 20.58 11.84 -25.02
CA PHE A 678 19.51 12.46 -24.26
C PHE A 678 18.57 11.42 -23.67
N THR A 679 18.13 10.47 -24.50
CA THR A 679 17.17 9.45 -24.11
C THR A 679 17.74 8.56 -23.00
N ARG A 680 19.02 8.16 -23.11
CA ARG A 680 19.73 7.41 -22.06
C ARG A 680 19.82 8.22 -20.78
N ALA A 681 20.30 9.46 -20.83
CA ALA A 681 20.46 10.31 -19.65
C ALA A 681 19.12 10.60 -18.95
N PHE A 682 18.05 10.82 -19.72
CA PHE A 682 16.71 11.06 -19.16
C PHE A 682 16.13 9.79 -18.54
N THR A 683 16.32 8.63 -19.17
CA THR A 683 15.97 7.32 -18.60
C THR A 683 16.69 7.09 -17.27
N GLU A 684 18.01 7.31 -17.22
CA GLU A 684 18.81 7.18 -15.98
C GLU A 684 18.32 8.14 -14.89
N ALA A 685 17.96 9.37 -15.26
CA ALA A 685 17.38 10.33 -14.33
C ALA A 685 16.02 9.86 -13.77
N ILE A 686 15.17 9.24 -14.59
CA ILE A 686 13.89 8.63 -14.20
C ILE A 686 14.09 7.42 -13.28
N ALA A 687 15.03 6.54 -13.62
CA ALA A 687 15.36 5.36 -12.81
C ALA A 687 15.85 5.73 -11.40
N ALA A 688 16.55 6.87 -11.27
CA ALA A 688 16.97 7.40 -9.97
C ALA A 688 15.81 7.93 -9.10
N HIS A 689 14.56 7.93 -9.60
CA HIS A 689 13.32 8.40 -8.96
C HIS A 689 13.28 9.91 -8.69
N ARG A 690 14.23 10.46 -7.91
CA ARG A 690 14.24 11.87 -7.48
C ARG A 690 15.65 12.43 -7.32
N HIS A 691 15.75 13.75 -7.39
CA HIS A 691 17.00 14.51 -7.33
C HIS A 691 16.94 15.59 -6.24
N TRP A 692 17.41 15.26 -5.05
CA TRP A 692 17.15 15.99 -3.79
C TRP A 692 17.95 17.29 -3.57
N ASN A 693 19.01 17.50 -4.35
CA ASN A 693 19.98 18.60 -4.15
C ASN A 693 19.83 19.74 -5.17
N ARG A 694 18.60 19.99 -5.63
CA ARG A 694 18.32 21.06 -6.60
C ARG A 694 18.40 22.45 -5.96
N PRO A 695 18.96 23.45 -6.66
CA PRO A 695 18.86 24.84 -6.20
C PRO A 695 17.39 25.29 -6.22
N PRO A 696 16.99 26.23 -5.34
CA PRO A 696 15.65 26.81 -5.41
C PRO A 696 15.46 27.61 -6.70
N VAL A 697 14.23 27.64 -7.21
CA VAL A 697 13.82 28.50 -8.33
C VAL A 697 13.44 29.89 -7.83
N ARG A 698 13.65 30.93 -8.65
CA ARG A 698 13.12 32.28 -8.34
C ARG A 698 11.61 32.31 -8.65
N CYS A 699 10.85 32.92 -7.73
CA CYS A 699 9.37 32.93 -7.72
C CYS A 699 8.74 33.43 -9.03
#